data_AF-A0A8S0WUB5-F1
#
_entry.id   AF-A0A8S0WUB5-F1
#
_cell.length_a   1.000
_cell.length_b   1.000
_cell.length_c   1.000
_cell.angle_alpha   90.00
_cell.angle_beta   90.00
_cell.angle_gamma   90.00
#
_symmetry.space_group_name_H-M   'P 1'
#
loop_
_entity.id
_entity.type
_entity.pdbx_description
1 polymer ?
#
loop_
_entity_poly.entity_id
_entity_poly.type
_entity_poly.pdbx_seq_one_letter_code
_entity_poly.pdbx_strand_id
1 'polypeptide(L)'
;MTLRRVIFDGYRNVSFLSLTLVTSTFALRPESSIIPTIALLSVLLLYSPFLFRSHDPQGWANITAILTALSIGGATSRVHASLEALSSPSQSLTTLFFISTFLSSLSLGALYCGTKLNTRLSGPWSQITLFPAIWSTLWCTVSYLSPVGHLSTWSITDNTDAYSWLIPFLGPASKNWIIAAWAAIISQTLGDWYIGPQEEENLIVTSPGAKSACRDSSSSRKLLAAFLVALTLPSFYLPRLPLPVSTIDVASPLTVACVVPPYQRYKHHSPTIDDYIEESKKVRSAAKVILWPEGAIIFNSTAQKEQAFSEIRKKVDGPYVGVSFEEIVSDPTDPTGRHALTRTGIAIISHYSPEPYLQYYKRNLVPFAESYRLRADRSPPEIFELPLARPGDYIPKPEWSSDPNRTRPIPITASICLDFATPSPFAALESRPALILAPARTWDRTVGYAMWLQAKQRAEELGSMVLWCDGGDGGVSGIAGHGFNDVAQVGSGTFIRTIGIEYPFNTTSTSFARFGDSALILFWLLVVPGSILRGGRRFRTSSFNPLSWFHAIRRPKPQAQSQPQPNLVDLRRVFHRKRLFSRDPSPKDDWSDDFLVITREDADLERSGEEAADNILTISAGTPPEPLIRPQDRSVGETVVEFPRSTAIPQRLLPPLIIPDSIIHRVSSYTAKTLTASESSPTPTFTEFTHITSSFPLPPNHIPVPRKPLPETPETSEHKNLFVVGSLE
;
A
#
# COMPACT_ATOMS: atom_id res chain seq x y z
N MET A 1 45.02 6.47 -12.42
CA MET A 1 44.05 5.41 -12.78
C MET A 1 42.72 6.07 -13.05
N THR A 2 42.01 5.70 -14.12
CA THR A 2 40.65 6.21 -14.35
C THR A 2 39.69 5.55 -13.36
N LEU A 3 38.68 6.29 -12.89
CA LEU A 3 37.63 5.79 -11.97
C LEU A 3 37.02 4.47 -12.50
N ARG A 4 36.84 4.38 -13.82
CA ARG A 4 36.40 3.19 -14.55
C ARG A 4 37.23 1.95 -14.21
N ARG A 5 38.56 2.06 -14.20
CA ARG A 5 39.46 0.93 -13.91
C ARG A 5 39.33 0.46 -12.46
N VAL A 6 39.20 1.41 -11.53
CA VAL A 6 39.09 1.09 -10.10
C VAL A 6 37.79 0.36 -9.79
N ILE A 7 36.66 0.90 -10.27
CA ILE A 7 35.33 0.35 -9.99
C ILE A 7 35.15 -1.04 -10.62
N PHE A 8 35.62 -1.25 -11.85
CA PHE A 8 35.25 -2.45 -12.62
C PHE A 8 36.35 -3.51 -12.73
N ASP A 9 37.63 -3.14 -12.64
CA ASP A 9 38.73 -4.11 -12.74
C ASP A 9 39.28 -4.49 -11.36
N GLY A 10 39.49 -3.50 -10.49
CA GLY A 10 40.12 -3.72 -9.18
C GLY A 10 39.18 -4.20 -8.08
N TYR A 11 38.00 -3.58 -7.97
CA TYR A 11 37.10 -3.78 -6.83
C TYR A 11 35.64 -4.00 -7.27
N ARG A 12 35.43 -4.71 -8.38
CA ARG A 12 34.10 -4.91 -8.98
C ARG A 12 33.06 -5.41 -7.98
N ASN A 13 33.30 -6.56 -7.36
CA ASN A 13 32.31 -7.21 -6.51
C ASN A 13 32.02 -6.35 -5.27
N VAL A 14 33.05 -5.73 -4.68
CA VAL A 14 32.90 -4.83 -3.52
C VAL A 14 32.09 -3.59 -3.90
N SER A 15 32.41 -2.95 -5.02
CA SER A 15 31.72 -1.75 -5.49
C SER A 15 30.25 -2.01 -5.77
N PHE A 16 29.94 -3.09 -6.50
CA PHE A 16 28.56 -3.47 -6.79
C PHE A 16 27.80 -3.90 -5.54
N LEU A 17 28.42 -4.65 -4.62
CA LEU A 17 27.80 -5.04 -3.35
C LEU A 17 27.43 -3.82 -2.50
N SER A 18 28.36 -2.88 -2.36
CA SER A 18 28.13 -1.63 -1.61
C SER A 18 27.05 -0.77 -2.28
N LEU A 19 27.10 -0.59 -3.60
CA LEU A 19 26.08 0.15 -4.34
C LEU A 19 24.70 -0.51 -4.21
N THR A 20 24.61 -1.84 -4.32
CA THR A 20 23.37 -2.58 -4.14
C THR A 20 22.81 -2.42 -2.73
N LEU A 21 23.64 -2.53 -1.68
CA LEU A 21 23.20 -2.34 -0.29
C LEU A 21 22.66 -0.92 -0.05
N VAL A 22 23.38 0.10 -0.51
CA VAL A 22 22.98 1.50 -0.33
C VAL A 22 21.69 1.79 -1.12
N THR A 23 21.66 1.44 -2.41
CA THR A 23 20.49 1.72 -3.27
C THR A 23 19.26 0.92 -2.85
N SER A 24 19.40 -0.32 -2.35
CA SER A 24 18.27 -1.11 -1.85
C SER A 24 17.68 -0.53 -0.57
N THR A 25 18.51 0.02 0.32
CA THR A 25 18.05 0.69 1.53
C THR A 25 17.12 1.87 1.23
N PHE A 26 17.36 2.61 0.15
CA PHE A 26 16.49 3.71 -0.27
C PHE A 26 15.31 3.23 -1.12
N ALA A 27 15.55 2.34 -2.09
CA ALA A 27 14.53 1.88 -3.03
C ALA A 27 13.42 1.05 -2.40
N LEU A 28 13.72 0.30 -1.33
CA LEU A 28 12.77 -0.60 -0.68
C LEU A 28 12.08 0.03 0.53
N ARG A 29 12.16 1.36 0.68
CA ARG A 29 11.34 2.10 1.64
C ARG A 29 9.89 2.17 1.14
N PRO A 30 8.89 2.10 2.02
CA PRO A 30 7.49 2.29 1.64
C PRO A 30 7.22 3.65 0.96
N GLU A 31 8.03 4.66 1.32
CA GLU A 31 7.94 6.04 0.83
C GLU A 31 8.86 6.31 -0.38
N SER A 32 9.47 5.28 -0.95
CA SER A 32 10.44 5.47 -2.04
C SER A 32 9.75 6.07 -3.26
N SER A 33 10.36 7.09 -3.84
CA SER A 33 10.01 7.57 -5.18
C SER A 33 10.55 6.62 -6.26
N ILE A 34 10.22 6.90 -7.53
CA ILE A 34 10.66 6.13 -8.70
C ILE A 34 12.18 6.07 -8.85
N ILE A 35 12.90 7.13 -8.45
CA ILE A 35 14.33 7.30 -8.77
C ILE A 35 15.22 6.27 -8.05
N PRO A 36 15.13 6.07 -6.72
CA PRO A 36 15.93 5.05 -6.03
C PRO A 36 15.75 3.64 -6.62
N THR A 37 14.53 3.25 -6.99
CA THR A 37 14.27 1.93 -7.58
C THR A 37 14.83 1.80 -8.99
N ILE A 38 14.73 2.84 -9.82
CA ILE A 38 15.44 2.88 -11.10
C ILE A 38 16.95 2.68 -10.88
N ALA A 39 17.55 3.41 -9.93
CA ALA A 39 18.98 3.33 -9.64
C ALA A 39 19.40 1.92 -9.19
N LEU A 40 18.67 1.32 -8.25
CA LEU A 40 18.91 -0.07 -7.81
C LEU A 40 18.86 -1.05 -8.98
N LEU A 41 17.80 -0.99 -9.79
CA LEU A 41 17.65 -1.89 -10.93
C LEU A 41 18.71 -1.66 -12.00
N SER A 42 19.13 -0.41 -12.24
CA SER A 42 20.24 -0.11 -13.16
C SER A 42 21.55 -0.74 -12.70
N VAL A 43 21.86 -0.67 -11.40
CA VAL A 43 23.05 -1.30 -10.81
C VAL A 43 22.98 -2.82 -10.99
N LEU A 44 21.83 -3.44 -10.68
CA LEU A 44 21.64 -4.88 -10.83
C LEU A 44 21.73 -5.33 -12.29
N LEU A 45 21.10 -4.61 -13.22
CA LEU A 45 21.16 -4.91 -14.66
C LEU A 45 22.56 -4.72 -15.25
N LEU A 46 23.29 -3.71 -14.80
CA LEU A 46 24.68 -3.50 -15.21
C LEU A 46 25.58 -4.65 -14.73
N TYR A 47 25.32 -5.18 -13.53
CA TYR A 47 26.11 -6.25 -12.94
C TYR A 47 25.71 -7.66 -13.41
N SER A 48 24.48 -7.85 -13.89
CA SER A 48 23.92 -9.17 -14.21
C SER A 48 24.74 -10.04 -15.18
N PRO A 49 25.41 -9.49 -16.23
CA PRO A 49 26.22 -10.32 -17.14
C PRO A 49 27.44 -10.95 -16.45
N PHE A 50 28.00 -10.26 -15.45
CA PHE A 50 29.10 -10.77 -14.63
C PHE A 50 28.59 -11.76 -13.60
N LEU A 51 27.46 -11.42 -12.95
CA LEU A 51 26.85 -12.22 -11.89
C LEU A 51 26.44 -13.62 -12.37
N PHE A 52 25.91 -13.73 -13.60
CA PHE A 52 25.34 -14.98 -14.14
C PHE A 52 26.21 -15.67 -15.19
N ARG A 53 27.53 -15.43 -15.17
CA ARG A 53 28.47 -16.06 -16.09
C ARG A 53 28.63 -17.55 -15.76
N SER A 54 28.33 -18.42 -16.72
CA SER A 54 28.25 -19.87 -16.50
C SER A 54 29.58 -20.54 -16.10
N HIS A 55 30.72 -19.89 -16.32
CA HIS A 55 32.06 -20.45 -16.12
C HIS A 55 32.82 -19.85 -14.94
N ASP A 56 32.21 -18.92 -14.19
CA ASP A 56 32.88 -18.32 -13.03
C ASP A 56 32.70 -19.23 -11.79
N PRO A 57 33.77 -19.83 -11.24
CA PRO A 57 33.67 -20.66 -10.04
C PRO A 57 33.14 -19.89 -8.82
N GLN A 58 33.28 -18.56 -8.80
CA GLN A 58 32.81 -17.70 -7.72
C GLN A 58 31.38 -17.16 -7.96
N GLY A 59 30.72 -17.55 -9.06
CA GLY A 59 29.40 -17.01 -9.43
C GLY A 59 28.36 -17.17 -8.32
N TRP A 60 28.28 -18.35 -7.69
CA TRP A 60 27.35 -18.60 -6.59
C TRP A 60 27.63 -17.73 -5.36
N ALA A 61 28.90 -17.57 -4.98
CA ALA A 61 29.28 -16.72 -3.86
C ALA A 61 28.88 -15.26 -4.08
N ASN A 62 29.05 -14.76 -5.32
CA ASN A 62 28.63 -13.41 -5.69
C ASN A 62 27.10 -13.26 -5.68
N ILE A 63 26.35 -14.26 -6.15
CA ILE A 63 24.87 -14.28 -6.10
C ILE A 63 24.40 -14.24 -4.65
N THR A 64 24.97 -15.08 -3.77
CA THR A 64 24.62 -15.07 -2.35
C THR A 64 24.96 -13.74 -1.69
N ALA A 65 26.11 -13.13 -2.01
CA ALA A 65 26.49 -11.84 -1.46
C ALA A 65 25.52 -10.72 -1.86
N ILE A 66 25.15 -10.64 -3.15
CA ILE A 66 24.15 -9.68 -3.63
C ILE A 66 22.78 -9.93 -2.99
N LEU A 67 22.37 -11.20 -2.88
CA LEU A 67 21.12 -11.56 -2.21
C LEU A 67 21.12 -11.08 -0.75
N THR A 68 22.21 -11.31 -0.01
CA THR A 68 22.36 -10.83 1.36
C THR A 68 22.33 -9.30 1.43
N ALA A 69 23.04 -8.60 0.53
CA ALA A 69 23.02 -7.13 0.50
C ALA A 69 21.63 -6.55 0.21
N LEU A 70 20.88 -7.14 -0.73
CA LEU A 70 19.48 -6.78 -0.99
C LEU A 70 18.60 -7.03 0.23
N SER A 71 18.78 -8.17 0.88
CA SER A 71 17.99 -8.57 2.06
C SER A 71 18.25 -7.68 3.26
N ILE A 72 19.52 -7.32 3.51
CA ILE A 72 19.89 -6.38 4.57
C ILE A 72 19.30 -5.01 4.26
N GLY A 73 19.54 -4.43 3.07
CA GLY A 73 19.01 -3.10 2.76
C GLY A 73 17.48 -3.04 2.79
N GLY A 74 16.81 -4.08 2.31
CA GLY A 74 15.34 -4.20 2.37
C GLY A 74 14.77 -4.46 3.76
N ALA A 75 15.53 -5.07 4.66
CA ALA A 75 15.16 -5.20 6.06
C ALA A 75 15.40 -3.86 6.78
N THR A 76 16.57 -3.23 6.59
CA THR A 76 16.91 -1.92 7.19
C THR A 76 15.86 -0.86 6.90
N SER A 77 15.30 -0.82 5.69
CA SER A 77 14.25 0.13 5.32
C SER A 77 12.93 -0.03 6.08
N ARG A 78 12.73 -1.17 6.78
CA ARG A 78 11.49 -1.54 7.48
C ARG A 78 11.71 -1.95 8.94
N VAL A 79 12.92 -1.77 9.49
CA VAL A 79 13.25 -2.20 10.85
C VAL A 79 12.27 -1.61 11.87
N HIS A 80 12.03 -0.30 11.81
CA HIS A 80 11.19 0.39 12.80
C HIS A 80 9.78 -0.22 12.88
N ALA A 81 9.06 -0.26 11.76
CA ALA A 81 7.73 -0.87 11.67
C ALA A 81 7.67 -2.34 12.09
N SER A 82 8.78 -3.09 11.93
CA SER A 82 8.84 -4.51 12.27
C SER A 82 9.02 -4.76 13.76
N LEU A 83 9.72 -3.88 14.50
CA LEU A 83 10.04 -4.11 15.90
C LEU A 83 8.79 -4.30 16.77
N GLU A 84 7.68 -3.67 16.37
CA GLU A 84 6.39 -3.69 17.09
C GLU A 84 5.36 -4.62 16.44
N ALA A 85 5.70 -5.29 15.32
CA ALA A 85 4.75 -6.09 14.56
C ALA A 85 4.44 -7.47 15.16
N LEU A 86 5.39 -8.07 15.89
CA LEU A 86 5.24 -9.38 16.54
C LEU A 86 5.53 -9.25 18.04
N SER A 87 5.17 -10.29 18.80
CA SER A 87 5.39 -10.37 20.25
C SER A 87 6.85 -10.30 20.68
N SER A 88 7.80 -10.58 19.77
CA SER A 88 9.23 -10.50 20.04
C SER A 88 9.99 -9.79 18.90
N PRO A 89 10.81 -8.76 19.22
CA PRO A 89 11.61 -8.05 18.21
C PRO A 89 12.55 -8.95 17.41
N SER A 90 13.11 -10.00 18.02
CA SER A 90 14.02 -10.93 17.33
C SER A 90 13.28 -11.76 16.27
N GLN A 91 12.06 -12.20 16.57
CA GLN A 91 11.19 -12.90 15.62
C GLN A 91 10.78 -11.98 14.48
N SER A 92 10.46 -10.71 14.77
CA SER A 92 10.16 -9.71 13.75
C SER A 92 11.31 -9.48 12.78
N LEU A 93 12.51 -9.23 13.30
CA LEU A 93 13.70 -8.98 12.48
C LEU A 93 14.07 -10.20 11.65
N THR A 94 13.98 -11.40 12.23
CA THR A 94 14.24 -12.66 11.55
C THR A 94 13.23 -12.89 10.41
N THR A 95 11.95 -12.71 10.69
CA THR A 95 10.87 -12.83 9.70
C THR A 95 11.03 -11.80 8.58
N LEU A 96 11.34 -10.55 8.93
CA LEU A 96 11.60 -9.49 7.97
C LEU A 96 12.79 -9.81 7.06
N PHE A 97 13.88 -10.35 7.62
CA PHE A 97 15.03 -10.77 6.83
C PHE A 97 14.69 -11.92 5.88
N PHE A 98 13.92 -12.93 6.34
CA PHE A 98 13.48 -14.04 5.49
C PHE A 98 12.54 -13.59 4.37
N ILE A 99 11.55 -12.73 4.66
CA ILE A 99 10.67 -12.15 3.64
C ILE A 99 11.49 -11.33 2.64
N SER A 100 12.40 -10.49 3.12
CA SER A 100 13.27 -9.67 2.27
C SER A 100 14.18 -10.54 1.39
N THR A 101 14.70 -11.64 1.92
CA THR A 101 15.50 -12.64 1.19
C THR A 101 14.67 -13.32 0.11
N PHE A 102 13.46 -13.76 0.45
CA PHE A 102 12.56 -14.40 -0.51
C PHE A 102 12.22 -13.46 -1.67
N LEU A 103 11.78 -12.24 -1.40
CA LEU A 103 11.45 -11.25 -2.42
C LEU A 103 12.67 -10.83 -3.27
N SER A 104 13.84 -10.72 -2.65
CA SER A 104 15.10 -10.46 -3.35
C SER A 104 15.50 -11.63 -4.25
N SER A 105 15.23 -12.88 -3.84
CA SER A 105 15.50 -14.06 -4.67
C SER A 105 14.61 -14.09 -5.92
N LEU A 106 13.33 -13.71 -5.80
CA LEU A 106 12.42 -13.57 -6.94
C LEU A 106 12.92 -12.50 -7.92
N SER A 107 13.40 -11.36 -7.40
CA SER A 107 13.97 -10.26 -8.18
C SER A 107 15.22 -10.68 -8.94
N LEU A 108 16.15 -11.39 -8.27
CA LEU A 108 17.34 -11.96 -8.92
C LEU A 108 16.97 -13.05 -9.93
N GLY A 109 15.91 -13.82 -9.69
CA GLY A 109 15.35 -14.78 -10.64
C GLY A 109 14.86 -14.11 -11.92
N ALA A 110 14.10 -13.02 -11.81
CA ALA A 110 13.69 -12.22 -12.98
C ALA A 110 14.89 -11.62 -13.72
N LEU A 111 15.90 -11.13 -13.00
CA LEU A 111 17.15 -10.62 -13.57
C LEU A 111 17.92 -11.73 -14.33
N TYR A 112 18.00 -12.92 -13.75
CA TYR A 112 18.61 -14.10 -14.38
C TYR A 112 17.87 -14.47 -15.67
N CYS A 113 16.54 -14.59 -15.61
CA CYS A 113 15.70 -14.89 -16.77
C CYS A 113 15.87 -13.83 -17.86
N GLY A 114 15.80 -12.54 -17.52
CA GLY A 114 16.03 -11.44 -18.44
C GLY A 114 17.41 -11.55 -19.10
N THR A 115 18.47 -11.72 -18.32
CA THR A 115 19.85 -11.82 -18.84
C THR A 115 20.05 -13.01 -19.77
N LYS A 116 19.51 -14.19 -19.44
CA LYS A 116 19.66 -15.41 -20.25
C LYS A 116 18.78 -15.42 -21.49
N LEU A 117 17.58 -14.83 -21.44
CA LEU A 117 16.69 -14.73 -22.58
C LEU A 117 17.13 -13.63 -23.54
N ASN A 118 17.74 -12.56 -23.04
CA ASN A 118 18.25 -11.45 -23.86
C ASN A 118 19.26 -11.92 -24.91
N THR A 119 20.12 -12.89 -24.57
CA THR A 119 21.10 -13.47 -25.50
C THR A 119 20.49 -14.33 -26.62
N ARG A 120 19.21 -14.72 -26.48
CA ARG A 120 18.48 -15.52 -27.48
C ARG A 120 17.66 -14.67 -28.44
N LEU A 121 17.39 -13.42 -28.10
CA LEU A 121 16.63 -12.50 -28.95
C LEU A 121 17.56 -11.84 -29.95
N SER A 122 17.16 -11.79 -31.23
CA SER A 122 17.94 -11.17 -32.30
C SER A 122 17.66 -9.68 -32.49
N GLY A 123 16.51 -9.19 -32.02
CA GLY A 123 16.09 -7.80 -32.20
C GLY A 123 16.52 -6.89 -31.03
N PRO A 124 17.23 -5.77 -31.27
CA PRO A 124 17.65 -4.86 -30.20
C PRO A 124 16.47 -4.24 -29.44
N TRP A 125 15.33 -4.02 -30.11
CA TRP A 125 14.11 -3.58 -29.45
C TRP A 125 13.56 -4.64 -28.50
N SER A 126 13.41 -5.88 -28.96
CA SER A 126 12.98 -7.00 -28.13
C SER A 126 13.89 -7.19 -26.91
N GLN A 127 15.20 -7.03 -27.10
CA GLN A 127 16.19 -7.13 -26.04
C GLN A 127 15.99 -6.07 -24.94
N ILE A 128 15.80 -4.80 -25.32
CA ILE A 128 15.63 -3.72 -24.33
C ILE A 128 14.25 -3.74 -23.64
N THR A 129 13.19 -4.21 -24.31
CA THR A 129 11.83 -4.28 -23.72
C THR A 129 11.53 -5.58 -22.97
N LEU A 130 12.35 -6.62 -23.14
CA LEU A 130 12.16 -7.92 -22.48
C LEU A 130 12.18 -7.82 -20.95
N PHE A 131 13.21 -7.20 -20.37
CA PHE A 131 13.33 -7.11 -18.91
C PHE A 131 12.16 -6.32 -18.28
N PRO A 132 11.75 -5.16 -18.82
CA PRO A 132 10.53 -4.47 -18.36
C PRO A 132 9.27 -5.34 -18.34
N ALA A 133 9.05 -6.16 -19.36
CA ALA A 133 7.91 -7.07 -19.41
C ALA A 133 7.99 -8.18 -18.34
N ILE A 134 9.16 -8.80 -18.17
CA ILE A 134 9.41 -9.80 -17.11
C ILE A 134 9.19 -9.18 -15.73
N TRP A 135 9.74 -7.99 -15.48
CA TRP A 135 9.64 -7.30 -14.19
C TRP A 135 8.20 -6.97 -13.81
N SER A 136 7.44 -6.43 -14.76
CA SER A 136 6.03 -6.07 -14.54
C SER A 136 5.17 -7.32 -14.29
N THR A 137 5.42 -8.39 -15.05
CA THR A 137 4.72 -9.67 -14.88
C THR A 137 5.04 -10.30 -13.53
N LEU A 138 6.30 -10.28 -13.09
CA LEU A 138 6.71 -10.79 -11.79
C LEU A 138 5.92 -10.11 -10.67
N TRP A 139 5.94 -8.78 -10.61
CA TRP A 139 5.32 -8.09 -9.47
C TRP A 139 3.80 -8.08 -9.47
N CYS A 140 3.17 -8.05 -10.65
CA CYS A 140 1.74 -8.31 -10.75
C CYS A 140 1.41 -9.72 -10.25
N THR A 141 2.19 -10.74 -10.64
CA THR A 141 1.98 -12.11 -10.17
C THR A 141 2.17 -12.23 -8.66
N VAL A 142 3.23 -11.62 -8.10
CA VAL A 142 3.49 -11.61 -6.66
C VAL A 142 2.35 -10.93 -5.90
N SER A 143 1.79 -9.82 -6.41
CA SER A 143 0.66 -9.16 -5.73
C SER A 143 -0.62 -9.98 -5.70
N TYR A 144 -0.84 -10.88 -6.67
CA TYR A 144 -1.97 -11.81 -6.64
C TYR A 144 -1.74 -13.03 -5.74
N LEU A 145 -0.50 -13.49 -5.62
CA LEU A 145 -0.16 -14.67 -4.81
C LEU A 145 0.10 -14.34 -3.34
N SER A 146 0.48 -13.09 -3.05
CA SER A 146 0.83 -12.66 -1.71
C SER A 146 -0.41 -12.29 -0.90
N PRO A 147 -0.54 -12.77 0.36
CA PRO A 147 -1.66 -12.42 1.21
C PRO A 147 -1.65 -10.95 1.66
N VAL A 148 -0.51 -10.25 1.52
CA VAL A 148 -0.41 -8.79 1.76
C VAL A 148 -0.41 -7.98 0.45
N GLY A 149 -0.70 -8.64 -0.68
CA GLY A 149 -0.85 -8.02 -1.98
C GLY A 149 0.34 -7.15 -2.40
N HIS A 150 0.05 -5.93 -2.84
CA HIS A 150 1.04 -4.97 -3.35
C HIS A 150 2.08 -4.53 -2.32
N LEU A 151 1.83 -4.65 -1.01
CA LEU A 151 2.81 -4.30 0.04
C LEU A 151 4.06 -5.19 0.01
N SER A 152 3.92 -6.41 -0.52
CA SER A 152 5.05 -7.34 -0.69
C SER A 152 5.86 -7.10 -1.96
N THR A 153 5.46 -6.13 -2.79
CA THR A 153 6.12 -5.89 -4.07
C THR A 153 7.18 -4.79 -3.96
N TRP A 154 8.12 -4.75 -4.91
CA TRP A 154 9.00 -3.59 -5.09
C TRP A 154 8.33 -2.49 -5.94
N SER A 155 7.02 -2.58 -6.15
CA SER A 155 6.25 -1.59 -6.90
C SER A 155 6.09 -0.33 -6.04
N ILE A 156 6.30 0.83 -6.67
CA ILE A 156 6.11 2.11 -6.00
C ILE A 156 4.65 2.53 -6.14
N THR A 157 4.05 2.87 -5.00
CA THR A 157 2.65 3.27 -4.91
C THR A 157 2.45 4.77 -4.86
N ASP A 158 3.52 5.55 -4.73
CA ASP A 158 3.40 7.00 -4.79
C ASP A 158 3.05 7.48 -6.21
N ASN A 159 1.92 8.18 -6.35
CA ASN A 159 1.38 8.71 -7.61
C ASN A 159 1.79 10.16 -7.89
N THR A 160 2.81 10.69 -7.21
CA THR A 160 3.35 12.04 -7.48
C THR A 160 4.22 12.11 -8.74
N ASP A 161 4.35 11.01 -9.48
CA ASP A 161 5.19 10.93 -10.67
C ASP A 161 4.50 11.42 -11.96
N ALA A 162 5.32 11.76 -12.97
CA ALA A 162 4.87 12.21 -14.29
C ALA A 162 4.14 11.12 -15.12
N TYR A 163 4.09 9.88 -14.63
CA TYR A 163 3.48 8.73 -15.31
C TYR A 163 2.16 8.31 -14.69
N SER A 164 1.77 8.92 -13.59
CA SER A 164 0.59 8.59 -12.81
C SER A 164 -0.70 8.63 -13.62
N TRP A 165 -0.75 9.40 -14.72
CA TRP A 165 -1.88 9.44 -15.65
C TRP A 165 -2.17 8.09 -16.31
N LEU A 166 -1.21 7.15 -16.32
CA LEU A 166 -1.38 5.80 -16.85
C LEU A 166 -2.17 4.89 -15.91
N ILE A 167 -2.26 5.20 -14.61
CA ILE A 167 -2.85 4.33 -13.59
C ILE A 167 -4.31 3.97 -13.92
N PRO A 168 -5.21 4.92 -14.28
CA PRO A 168 -6.59 4.57 -14.65
C PRO A 168 -6.69 3.68 -15.90
N PHE A 169 -5.66 3.64 -16.75
CA PHE A 169 -5.70 2.92 -18.02
C PHE A 169 -5.02 1.54 -17.95
N LEU A 170 -3.84 1.49 -17.34
CA LEU A 170 -2.94 0.35 -17.36
C LEU A 170 -2.62 -0.20 -15.96
N GLY A 171 -3.10 0.47 -14.91
CA GLY A 171 -2.91 0.04 -13.53
C GLY A 171 -1.46 0.11 -13.01
N PRO A 172 -1.19 -0.54 -11.86
CA PRO A 172 0.12 -0.56 -11.20
C PRO A 172 1.23 -1.13 -12.08
N ALA A 173 0.91 -2.13 -12.91
CA ALA A 173 1.87 -2.83 -13.75
C ALA A 173 2.61 -1.88 -14.70
N SER A 174 1.97 -0.78 -15.11
CA SER A 174 2.60 0.25 -15.95
C SER A 174 3.77 0.95 -15.28
N LYS A 175 3.68 1.25 -13.98
CA LYS A 175 4.79 1.85 -13.23
C LYS A 175 5.97 0.91 -13.14
N ASN A 176 5.72 -0.36 -12.84
CA ASN A 176 6.76 -1.39 -12.83
C ASN A 176 7.46 -1.48 -14.19
N TRP A 177 6.71 -1.42 -15.28
CA TRP A 177 7.27 -1.43 -16.63
C TRP A 177 8.16 -0.20 -16.87
N ILE A 178 7.69 1.00 -16.54
CA ILE A 178 8.41 2.26 -16.72
C ILE A 178 9.70 2.30 -15.91
N ILE A 179 9.64 1.90 -14.62
CA ILE A 179 10.81 1.82 -13.74
C ILE A 179 11.87 0.90 -14.36
N ALA A 180 11.48 -0.29 -14.78
CA ALA A 180 12.41 -1.24 -15.39
C ALA A 180 12.92 -0.79 -16.76
N ALA A 181 12.11 -0.07 -17.54
CA ALA A 181 12.50 0.47 -18.84
C ALA A 181 13.56 1.57 -18.71
N TRP A 182 13.37 2.52 -17.78
CA TRP A 182 14.41 3.48 -17.42
C TRP A 182 15.67 2.80 -16.91
N ALA A 183 15.51 1.80 -16.04
CA ALA A 183 16.63 1.06 -15.49
C ALA A 183 17.47 0.39 -16.58
N ALA A 184 16.82 -0.20 -17.59
CA ALA A 184 17.46 -0.82 -18.77
C ALA A 184 18.16 0.19 -19.67
N ILE A 185 17.58 1.37 -19.91
CA ILE A 185 18.24 2.44 -20.69
C ILE A 185 19.52 2.88 -19.99
N ILE A 186 19.45 3.15 -18.68
CA ILE A 186 20.59 3.63 -17.90
C ILE A 186 21.66 2.54 -17.82
N SER A 187 21.30 1.29 -17.55
CA SER A 187 22.29 0.19 -17.46
C SER A 187 23.02 -0.03 -18.79
N GLN A 188 22.32 0.02 -19.93
CA GLN A 188 22.95 -0.09 -21.25
C GLN A 188 23.83 1.13 -21.57
N THR A 189 23.41 2.33 -21.18
CA THR A 189 24.21 3.55 -21.39
C THR A 189 25.50 3.53 -20.57
N LEU A 190 25.41 3.11 -19.30
CA LEU A 190 26.58 2.91 -18.45
C LEU A 190 27.45 1.76 -18.94
N GLY A 191 26.85 0.69 -19.48
CA GLY A 191 27.55 -0.43 -20.11
C GLY A 191 28.37 0.01 -21.32
N ASP A 192 27.80 0.80 -22.22
CA ASP A 192 28.51 1.34 -23.40
C ASP A 192 29.66 2.26 -22.97
N TRP A 193 29.41 3.16 -22.01
CA TRP A 193 30.45 4.01 -21.43
C TRP A 193 31.58 3.19 -20.79
N TYR A 194 31.21 2.10 -20.12
CA TYR A 194 32.12 1.15 -19.50
C TYR A 194 32.88 0.26 -20.48
N ILE A 195 32.36 -0.04 -21.66
CA ILE A 195 33.12 -0.75 -22.70
C ILE A 195 34.05 0.24 -23.42
N GLY A 196 33.65 1.51 -23.48
CA GLY A 196 34.38 2.55 -24.21
C GLY A 196 34.08 2.51 -25.71
N PRO A 197 34.53 3.51 -26.47
CA PRO A 197 34.49 3.40 -27.93
C PRO A 197 35.26 2.14 -28.31
N GLN A 198 34.62 1.23 -29.05
CA GLN A 198 35.37 0.20 -29.76
C GLN A 198 36.23 0.96 -30.76
N GLU A 199 37.51 1.16 -30.43
CA GLU A 199 38.49 1.53 -31.43
C GLU A 199 38.37 0.42 -32.48
N GLU A 200 37.76 0.76 -33.63
CA GLU A 200 37.76 -0.09 -34.81
C GLU A 200 39.22 -0.21 -35.22
N GLU A 201 39.97 -1.08 -34.54
CA GLU A 201 41.25 -1.54 -35.03
C GLU A 201 40.96 -2.10 -36.42
N ASN A 202 41.31 -1.31 -37.44
CA ASN A 202 41.12 -1.55 -38.87
C ASN A 202 41.93 -2.77 -39.37
N LEU A 203 42.24 -3.71 -38.48
CA LEU A 203 43.09 -4.84 -38.71
C LEU A 203 42.20 -6.07 -38.90
N ILE A 204 41.92 -6.32 -40.19
CA ILE A 204 41.78 -7.66 -40.81
C ILE A 204 40.33 -8.20 -40.98
N VAL A 205 39.94 -8.22 -42.26
CA VAL A 205 38.88 -9.00 -42.96
C VAL A 205 37.42 -8.76 -42.55
N THR A 206 36.84 -7.81 -43.28
CA THR A 206 35.40 -7.58 -43.50
C THR A 206 34.62 -8.86 -43.81
N SER A 207 33.95 -9.44 -42.81
CA SER A 207 32.70 -10.16 -43.05
C SER A 207 31.54 -9.14 -43.07
N PRO A 208 30.91 -8.88 -44.23
CA PRO A 208 29.91 -7.80 -44.39
C PRO A 208 28.62 -7.95 -43.56
N GLY A 209 28.47 -9.01 -42.76
CA GLY A 209 27.30 -9.24 -41.90
C GLY A 209 27.38 -8.72 -40.46
N ALA A 210 28.58 -8.52 -39.91
CA ALA A 210 28.74 -8.24 -38.47
C ALA A 210 28.58 -6.75 -38.09
N LYS A 211 28.92 -5.82 -39.01
CA LYS A 211 28.85 -4.37 -38.74
C LYS A 211 27.42 -3.83 -38.59
N SER A 212 26.40 -4.53 -39.09
CA SER A 212 25.00 -4.08 -38.97
C SER A 212 24.42 -4.26 -37.57
N ALA A 213 24.89 -5.24 -36.79
CA ALA A 213 24.26 -5.59 -35.51
C ALA A 213 24.54 -4.56 -34.39
N CYS A 214 25.69 -3.89 -34.42
CA CYS A 214 26.09 -2.97 -33.35
C CYS A 214 25.46 -1.56 -33.50
N ARG A 215 25.18 -1.12 -34.73
CA ARG A 215 24.57 0.21 -34.99
C ARG A 215 23.08 0.27 -34.58
N ASP A 216 22.39 -0.87 -34.63
CA ASP A 216 20.94 -0.93 -34.43
C ASP A 216 20.54 -0.81 -32.94
N SER A 217 21.40 -1.21 -31.98
CA SER A 217 21.09 -1.18 -30.54
C SER A 217 20.95 0.25 -29.98
N SER A 218 21.85 1.15 -30.38
CA SER A 218 21.84 2.55 -29.96
C SER A 218 20.55 3.27 -30.40
N SER A 219 20.01 2.91 -31.57
CA SER A 219 18.75 3.48 -32.07
C SER A 219 17.56 3.03 -31.23
N SER A 220 17.45 1.74 -30.88
CA SER A 220 16.35 1.23 -30.06
C SER A 220 16.33 1.86 -28.66
N ARG A 221 17.51 2.06 -28.05
CA ARG A 221 17.63 2.75 -26.76
C ARG A 221 17.17 4.19 -26.83
N LYS A 222 17.64 4.96 -27.82
CA LYS A 222 17.23 6.37 -28.00
C LYS A 222 15.72 6.47 -28.26
N LEU A 223 15.16 5.55 -29.04
CA LEU A 223 13.72 5.48 -29.31
C LEU A 223 12.93 5.19 -28.03
N LEU A 224 13.36 4.22 -27.21
CA LEU A 224 12.69 3.91 -25.94
C LEU A 224 12.78 5.09 -24.97
N ALA A 225 13.94 5.74 -24.85
CA ALA A 225 14.11 6.92 -24.02
C ALA A 225 13.21 8.07 -24.49
N ALA A 226 13.17 8.34 -25.80
CA ALA A 226 12.29 9.34 -26.39
C ALA A 226 10.81 9.00 -26.14
N PHE A 227 10.43 7.72 -26.22
CA PHE A 227 9.09 7.25 -25.89
C PHE A 227 8.74 7.47 -24.41
N LEU A 228 9.63 7.12 -23.48
CA LEU A 228 9.42 7.34 -22.04
C LEU A 228 9.33 8.82 -21.67
N VAL A 229 10.10 9.69 -22.35
CA VAL A 229 9.97 11.14 -22.21
C VAL A 229 8.68 11.64 -22.83
N ALA A 230 8.29 11.14 -24.01
CA ALA A 230 7.00 11.50 -24.62
C ALA A 230 5.80 11.08 -23.73
N LEU A 231 5.90 9.95 -23.03
CA LEU A 231 4.91 9.51 -22.05
C LEU A 231 4.76 10.45 -20.85
N THR A 232 5.70 11.35 -20.58
CA THR A 232 5.50 12.38 -19.54
C THR A 232 4.65 13.55 -20.03
N LEU A 233 4.48 13.73 -21.35
CA LEU A 233 3.77 14.89 -21.91
C LEU A 233 2.34 15.05 -21.40
N PRO A 234 1.50 13.99 -21.30
CA PRO A 234 0.12 14.15 -20.83
C PRO A 234 0.02 14.70 -19.41
N SER A 235 1.03 14.49 -18.56
CA SER A 235 1.01 15.02 -17.19
C SER A 235 1.01 16.55 -17.12
N PHE A 236 1.50 17.22 -18.16
CA PHE A 236 1.49 18.69 -18.26
C PHE A 236 0.14 19.24 -18.77
N TYR A 237 -0.67 18.42 -19.46
CA TYR A 237 -1.92 18.85 -20.07
C TYR A 237 -3.17 18.35 -19.32
N LEU A 238 -3.02 17.30 -18.50
CA LEU A 238 -4.09 16.73 -17.70
C LEU A 238 -3.98 17.27 -16.27
N PRO A 239 -4.68 18.36 -15.93
CA PRO A 239 -4.61 18.90 -14.58
C PRO A 239 -5.13 17.87 -13.58
N ARG A 240 -4.27 17.50 -12.63
CA ARG A 240 -4.62 16.65 -11.48
C ARG A 240 -5.00 17.51 -10.29
N LEU A 241 -5.86 18.50 -10.53
CA LEU A 241 -6.36 19.37 -9.47
C LEU A 241 -7.72 18.84 -9.01
N PRO A 242 -8.03 18.94 -7.70
CA PRO A 242 -9.35 18.58 -7.21
C PRO A 242 -10.42 19.46 -7.85
N LEU A 243 -11.62 18.90 -8.00
CA LEU A 243 -12.76 19.66 -8.53
C LEU A 243 -13.09 20.85 -7.61
N PRO A 244 -13.44 22.02 -8.19
CA PRO A 244 -13.78 23.20 -7.40
C PRO A 244 -15.11 23.00 -6.68
N VAL A 245 -15.08 23.10 -5.35
CA VAL A 245 -16.25 22.94 -4.46
C VAL A 245 -17.32 24.02 -4.70
N SER A 246 -16.93 25.19 -5.22
CA SER A 246 -17.82 26.33 -5.47
C SER A 246 -18.66 26.20 -6.75
N THR A 247 -18.29 25.34 -7.69
CA THR A 247 -18.88 25.31 -9.03
C THR A 247 -19.92 24.19 -9.14
N ILE A 248 -21.16 24.50 -8.77
CA ILE A 248 -22.26 23.53 -8.55
C ILE A 248 -22.67 22.78 -9.82
N ASP A 249 -22.44 23.38 -10.99
CA ASP A 249 -22.74 22.78 -12.30
C ASP A 249 -21.83 21.62 -12.65
N VAL A 250 -20.60 21.62 -12.11
CA VAL A 250 -19.55 20.63 -12.42
C VAL A 250 -19.27 19.72 -11.21
N ALA A 251 -19.54 20.21 -10.00
CA ALA A 251 -19.27 19.47 -8.78
C ALA A 251 -20.38 19.60 -7.73
N SER A 252 -20.66 18.51 -7.04
CA SER A 252 -21.50 18.46 -5.84
C SER A 252 -20.59 18.53 -4.61
N PRO A 253 -20.69 19.57 -3.77
CA PRO A 253 -19.85 19.68 -2.58
C PRO A 253 -20.32 18.68 -1.51
N LEU A 254 -19.44 17.79 -1.08
CA LEU A 254 -19.67 16.81 -0.04
C LEU A 254 -18.70 17.07 1.11
N THR A 255 -19.20 17.39 2.30
CA THR A 255 -18.35 17.50 3.49
C THR A 255 -18.26 16.16 4.19
N VAL A 256 -17.03 15.70 4.43
CA VAL A 256 -16.73 14.45 5.11
C VAL A 256 -15.86 14.71 6.34
N ALA A 257 -15.91 13.80 7.31
CA ALA A 257 -15.08 13.85 8.50
C ALA A 257 -14.52 12.47 8.85
N CYS A 258 -13.31 12.46 9.41
CA CYS A 258 -12.74 11.31 10.09
C CYS A 258 -12.64 11.66 11.58
N VAL A 259 -13.17 10.79 12.43
CA VAL A 259 -13.27 11.01 13.87
C VAL A 259 -12.36 10.02 14.59
N VAL A 260 -11.26 10.51 15.15
CA VAL A 260 -10.35 9.72 16.01
C VAL A 260 -10.22 10.46 17.35
N PRO A 261 -10.98 10.06 18.40
CA PRO A 261 -10.96 10.73 19.69
C PRO A 261 -9.53 10.90 20.25
N PRO A 262 -9.10 12.15 20.58
CA PRO A 262 -7.74 12.39 21.02
C PRO A 262 -7.54 12.04 22.50
N TYR A 263 -6.41 11.41 22.81
CA TYR A 263 -6.04 11.06 24.19
C TYR A 263 -6.05 12.27 25.13
N GLN A 264 -5.63 13.45 24.65
CA GLN A 264 -5.54 14.67 25.45
C GLN A 264 -6.87 15.07 26.09
N ARG A 265 -7.99 14.76 25.43
CA ARG A 265 -9.34 15.08 25.89
C ARG A 265 -9.94 13.99 26.77
N TYR A 266 -9.81 12.72 26.38
CA TYR A 266 -10.52 11.60 27.01
C TYR A 266 -9.68 10.84 28.05
N LYS A 267 -8.36 11.03 28.06
CA LYS A 267 -7.42 10.47 29.05
C LYS A 267 -7.34 8.94 29.11
N HIS A 268 -7.75 8.24 28.06
CA HIS A 268 -7.54 6.80 27.90
C HIS A 268 -7.16 6.46 26.45
N HIS A 269 -6.36 5.40 26.27
CA HIS A 269 -5.85 4.99 24.96
C HIS A 269 -6.86 4.23 24.09
N SER A 270 -7.91 3.68 24.71
CA SER A 270 -8.97 2.94 24.01
C SER A 270 -10.27 3.75 24.05
N PRO A 271 -10.64 4.47 22.98
CA PRO A 271 -11.88 5.24 22.96
C PRO A 271 -13.11 4.33 23.08
N THR A 272 -14.08 4.80 23.86
CA THR A 272 -15.39 4.16 24.04
C THR A 272 -16.40 4.65 22.99
N ILE A 273 -17.54 3.97 22.90
CA ILE A 273 -18.65 4.39 22.04
C ILE A 273 -19.10 5.83 22.33
N ASP A 274 -19.17 6.22 23.60
CA ASP A 274 -19.58 7.56 23.98
C ASP A 274 -18.56 8.62 23.53
N ASP A 275 -17.26 8.31 23.53
CA ASP A 275 -16.23 9.24 23.07
C ASP A 275 -16.35 9.51 21.57
N TYR A 276 -16.58 8.46 20.77
CA TYR A 276 -16.85 8.57 19.34
C TYR A 276 -18.13 9.35 19.05
N ILE A 277 -19.19 9.13 19.83
CA ILE A 277 -20.45 9.88 19.72
C ILE A 277 -20.22 11.36 20.07
N GLU A 278 -19.53 11.67 21.16
CA GLU A 278 -19.23 13.03 21.59
C GLU A 278 -18.34 13.78 20.60
N GLU A 279 -17.33 13.12 20.02
CA GLU A 279 -16.56 13.72 18.93
C GLU A 279 -17.41 13.92 17.66
N SER A 280 -18.25 12.95 17.31
CA SER A 280 -19.13 13.04 16.14
C SER A 280 -20.12 14.20 16.25
N LYS A 281 -20.63 14.49 17.45
CA LYS A 281 -21.50 15.65 17.72
C LYS A 281 -20.85 16.99 17.39
N LYS A 282 -19.52 17.11 17.50
CA LYS A 282 -18.82 18.35 17.15
C LYS A 282 -18.81 18.63 15.66
N VAL A 283 -18.82 17.57 14.86
CA VAL A 283 -18.69 17.66 13.41
C VAL A 283 -20.01 17.42 12.67
N ARG A 284 -21.07 16.95 13.35
CA ARG A 284 -22.38 16.59 12.74
C ARG A 284 -23.04 17.72 11.96
N SER A 285 -22.82 18.97 12.35
CA SER A 285 -23.41 20.14 11.68
C SER A 285 -22.70 20.48 10.37
N ALA A 286 -21.41 20.15 10.27
CA ALA A 286 -20.57 20.48 9.12
C ALA A 286 -20.46 19.31 8.14
N ALA A 287 -20.29 18.09 8.63
CA ALA A 287 -20.09 16.90 7.81
C ALA A 287 -21.41 16.21 7.45
N LYS A 288 -21.48 15.67 6.23
CA LYS A 288 -22.56 14.81 5.76
C LYS A 288 -22.21 13.33 5.90
N VAL A 289 -20.93 12.99 5.81
CA VAL A 289 -20.41 11.65 6.08
C VAL A 289 -19.37 11.73 7.18
N ILE A 290 -19.53 10.93 8.23
CA ILE A 290 -18.56 10.78 9.31
C ILE A 290 -18.03 9.36 9.24
N LEU A 291 -16.71 9.17 9.32
CA LEU A 291 -16.08 7.86 9.35
C LEU A 291 -15.35 7.66 10.67
N TRP A 292 -15.60 6.52 11.31
CA TRP A 292 -14.84 6.04 12.46
C TRP A 292 -13.77 5.04 11.99
N PRO A 293 -12.60 5.00 12.64
CA PRO A 293 -11.49 4.15 12.24
C PRO A 293 -11.79 2.67 12.47
N GLU A 294 -10.94 1.79 11.94
CA GLU A 294 -11.11 0.35 12.03
C GLU A 294 -11.14 -0.14 13.48
N GLY A 295 -12.14 -0.98 13.80
CA GLY A 295 -12.26 -1.56 15.14
C GLY A 295 -12.51 -0.49 16.21
N ALA A 296 -13.16 0.62 15.87
CA ALA A 296 -13.51 1.68 16.81
C ALA A 296 -14.32 1.15 18.00
N ILE A 297 -15.18 0.16 17.78
CA ILE A 297 -16.02 -0.46 18.82
C ILE A 297 -15.96 -1.97 18.71
N ILE A 298 -16.03 -2.66 19.84
CA ILE A 298 -16.10 -4.13 19.91
C ILE A 298 -17.48 -4.52 20.46
N PHE A 299 -18.18 -5.41 19.76
CA PHE A 299 -19.47 -5.96 20.16
C PHE A 299 -19.34 -7.43 20.52
N ASN A 300 -19.81 -7.79 21.70
CA ASN A 300 -19.81 -9.17 22.19
C ASN A 300 -21.00 -9.99 21.66
N SER A 301 -22.00 -9.32 21.07
CA SER A 301 -23.16 -9.97 20.48
C SER A 301 -23.84 -9.08 19.43
N THR A 302 -24.61 -9.70 18.53
CA THR A 302 -25.47 -8.98 17.57
C THR A 302 -26.48 -8.06 18.27
N ALA A 303 -27.04 -8.48 19.42
CA ALA A 303 -27.98 -7.66 20.17
C ALA A 303 -27.32 -6.38 20.70
N GLN A 304 -26.09 -6.48 21.22
CA GLN A 304 -25.32 -5.31 21.67
C GLN A 304 -25.02 -4.37 20.50
N LYS A 305 -24.67 -4.92 19.33
CA LYS A 305 -24.46 -4.13 18.11
C LYS A 305 -25.71 -3.34 17.71
N GLU A 306 -26.87 -3.99 17.66
CA GLU A 306 -28.12 -3.31 17.28
C GLU A 306 -28.54 -2.25 18.31
N GLN A 307 -28.30 -2.51 19.60
CA GLN A 307 -28.52 -1.53 20.66
C GLN A 307 -27.61 -0.31 20.48
N ALA A 308 -26.31 -0.52 20.25
CA ALA A 308 -25.34 0.54 20.00
C ALA A 308 -25.69 1.33 18.73
N PHE A 309 -26.11 0.67 17.65
CA PHE A 309 -26.54 1.35 16.44
C PHE A 309 -27.81 2.19 16.69
N SER A 310 -28.77 1.68 17.45
CA SER A 310 -29.94 2.46 17.87
C SER A 310 -29.54 3.70 18.68
N GLU A 311 -28.58 3.57 19.57
CA GLU A 311 -28.04 4.67 20.36
C GLU A 311 -27.35 5.73 19.51
N ILE A 312 -26.48 5.33 18.57
CA ILE A 312 -25.78 6.25 17.67
C ILE A 312 -26.78 7.01 16.80
N ARG A 313 -27.79 6.33 16.25
CA ARG A 313 -28.88 6.97 15.48
C ARG A 313 -29.63 8.03 16.28
N LYS A 314 -29.82 7.81 17.58
CA LYS A 314 -30.49 8.76 18.49
C LYS A 314 -29.60 9.94 18.86
N LYS A 315 -28.30 9.70 19.09
CA LYS A 315 -27.37 10.71 19.61
C LYS A 315 -26.66 11.52 18.52
N VAL A 316 -26.59 11.02 17.28
CA VAL A 316 -25.93 11.67 16.13
C VAL A 316 -26.93 11.82 14.97
N ASP A 317 -27.64 12.93 14.96
CA ASP A 317 -28.59 13.33 13.94
C ASP A 317 -27.92 14.15 12.82
N GLY A 318 -28.42 13.99 11.59
CA GLY A 318 -27.95 14.70 10.40
C GLY A 318 -27.08 13.87 9.44
N PRO A 319 -25.85 13.46 9.80
CA PRO A 319 -24.93 12.78 8.90
C PRO A 319 -25.22 11.29 8.72
N TYR A 320 -24.55 10.70 7.75
CA TYR A 320 -24.33 9.26 7.63
C TYR A 320 -23.04 8.91 8.34
N VAL A 321 -23.11 8.01 9.32
CA VAL A 321 -21.95 7.60 10.14
C VAL A 321 -21.51 6.21 9.69
N GLY A 322 -20.31 6.12 9.11
CA GLY A 322 -19.59 4.87 8.88
C GLY A 322 -18.95 4.40 10.18
N VAL A 323 -19.63 3.48 10.86
CA VAL A 323 -19.18 2.89 12.12
C VAL A 323 -18.41 1.62 11.81
N SER A 324 -17.09 1.61 12.02
CA SER A 324 -16.32 0.37 11.98
C SER A 324 -16.25 -0.30 13.35
N PHE A 325 -16.37 -1.62 13.36
CA PHE A 325 -16.50 -2.41 14.57
C PHE A 325 -15.88 -3.80 14.42
N GLU A 326 -15.55 -4.43 15.55
CA GLU A 326 -15.37 -5.88 15.66
C GLU A 326 -16.64 -6.48 16.28
N GLU A 327 -17.09 -7.63 15.81
CA GLU A 327 -18.17 -8.37 16.47
C GLU A 327 -17.84 -9.84 16.63
N ILE A 328 -18.33 -10.39 17.74
CA ILE A 328 -18.27 -11.81 18.05
C ILE A 328 -19.58 -12.47 17.59
N VAL A 329 -19.47 -13.41 16.67
CA VAL A 329 -20.59 -14.21 16.14
C VAL A 329 -20.40 -15.68 16.47
N SER A 330 -21.50 -16.39 16.71
CA SER A 330 -21.44 -17.85 16.90
C SER A 330 -20.91 -18.53 15.64
N ASP A 331 -20.05 -19.54 15.81
CA ASP A 331 -19.55 -20.29 14.66
C ASP A 331 -20.69 -21.13 14.05
N PRO A 332 -21.09 -20.89 12.78
CA PRO A 332 -22.14 -21.70 12.15
C PRO A 332 -21.75 -23.17 11.99
N THR A 333 -20.45 -23.48 12.09
CA THR A 333 -19.94 -24.86 12.02
C THR A 333 -19.87 -25.55 13.39
N ASP A 334 -20.04 -24.80 14.49
CA ASP A 334 -20.12 -25.36 15.83
C ASP A 334 -21.55 -25.27 16.39
N PRO A 335 -22.36 -26.34 16.27
CA PRO A 335 -23.71 -26.35 16.79
C PRO A 335 -23.76 -26.27 18.34
N THR A 336 -22.63 -26.49 19.02
CA THR A 336 -22.56 -26.37 20.49
C THR A 336 -22.46 -24.92 20.96
N GLY A 337 -22.17 -23.98 20.05
CA GLY A 337 -22.00 -22.56 20.36
C GLY A 337 -20.81 -22.26 21.28
N ARG A 338 -19.87 -23.21 21.43
CA ARG A 338 -18.68 -23.05 22.28
C ARG A 338 -17.60 -22.26 21.56
N HIS A 339 -17.57 -22.34 20.23
CA HIS A 339 -16.68 -21.58 19.37
C HIS A 339 -17.37 -20.31 18.89
N ALA A 340 -16.74 -19.19 19.21
CA ALA A 340 -17.15 -17.88 18.71
C ALA A 340 -16.09 -17.37 17.73
N LEU A 341 -16.56 -16.74 16.66
CA LEU A 341 -15.73 -16.16 15.61
C LEU A 341 -15.79 -14.65 15.76
N THR A 342 -14.64 -13.99 15.66
CA THR A 342 -14.61 -12.52 15.59
C THR A 342 -14.53 -12.11 14.13
N ARG A 343 -15.23 -11.05 13.74
CA ARG A 343 -15.10 -10.44 12.41
C ARG A 343 -15.08 -8.92 12.51
N THR A 344 -14.35 -8.27 11.62
CA THR A 344 -14.27 -6.81 11.53
C THR A 344 -15.18 -6.34 10.42
N GLY A 345 -15.97 -5.30 10.68
CA GLY A 345 -16.90 -4.73 9.73
C GLY A 345 -17.00 -3.22 9.78
N ILE A 346 -17.74 -2.66 8.84
CA ILE A 346 -18.19 -1.29 8.80
C ILE A 346 -19.66 -1.26 8.39
N ALA A 347 -20.45 -0.44 9.08
CA ALA A 347 -21.84 -0.18 8.76
C ALA A 347 -22.05 1.32 8.53
N ILE A 348 -22.79 1.68 7.48
CA ILE A 348 -23.27 3.06 7.28
C ILE A 348 -24.64 3.18 7.94
N ILE A 349 -24.73 3.98 9.00
CA ILE A 349 -25.97 4.21 9.75
C ILE A 349 -26.35 5.68 9.73
N SER A 350 -27.65 5.96 9.80
CA SER A 350 -28.16 7.32 10.01
C SER A 350 -29.52 7.25 10.69
N HIS A 351 -29.95 8.35 11.30
CA HIS A 351 -31.28 8.50 11.89
C HIS A 351 -32.44 8.34 10.88
N TYR A 352 -32.14 8.43 9.58
CA TYR A 352 -33.11 8.27 8.49
C TYR A 352 -33.63 6.82 8.29
N SER A 353 -32.93 5.81 8.82
CA SER A 353 -33.32 4.40 8.68
C SER A 353 -33.06 3.61 9.96
N PRO A 354 -33.98 2.71 10.37
CA PRO A 354 -33.75 1.79 11.47
C PRO A 354 -32.70 0.72 11.15
N GLU A 355 -32.45 0.45 9.87
CA GLU A 355 -31.46 -0.53 9.40
C GLU A 355 -30.23 0.17 8.80
N PRO A 356 -29.03 -0.44 8.87
CA PRO A 356 -27.85 0.08 8.18
C PRO A 356 -28.04 0.11 6.65
N TYR A 357 -27.59 1.18 6.02
CA TYR A 357 -27.67 1.36 4.56
C TYR A 357 -26.68 0.50 3.78
N LEU A 358 -25.55 0.20 4.41
CA LEU A 358 -24.48 -0.63 3.85
C LEU A 358 -23.82 -1.35 5.02
N GLN A 359 -23.51 -2.62 4.85
CA GLN A 359 -22.63 -3.38 5.74
C GLN A 359 -21.55 -4.04 4.92
N TYR A 360 -20.31 -3.91 5.36
CA TYR A 360 -19.16 -4.54 4.74
C TYR A 360 -18.32 -5.21 5.81
N TYR A 361 -17.85 -6.43 5.54
CA TYR A 361 -16.95 -7.16 6.43
C TYR A 361 -15.59 -7.34 5.76
N LYS A 362 -14.53 -7.25 6.56
CA LYS A 362 -13.15 -7.31 6.09
C LYS A 362 -12.87 -8.65 5.40
N ARG A 363 -12.30 -8.59 4.19
CA ARG A 363 -12.09 -9.79 3.34
C ARG A 363 -10.66 -10.29 3.41
N ASN A 364 -9.70 -9.38 3.57
CA ASN A 364 -8.28 -9.69 3.61
C ASN A 364 -7.73 -9.37 4.98
N LEU A 365 -7.43 -10.45 5.72
CA LEU A 365 -6.88 -10.36 7.07
C LEU A 365 -5.37 -10.22 7.03
N VAL A 366 -4.82 -9.46 7.97
CA VAL A 366 -3.37 -9.36 8.17
C VAL A 366 -2.84 -10.75 8.56
N PRO A 367 -1.91 -11.33 7.78
CA PRO A 367 -1.34 -12.64 8.08
C PRO A 367 -0.70 -12.65 9.47
N PHE A 368 -0.89 -13.75 10.20
CA PHE A 368 -0.39 -13.98 11.56
C PHE A 368 -0.99 -13.09 12.66
N ALA A 369 -1.27 -11.81 12.40
CA ALA A 369 -1.86 -10.92 13.40
C ALA A 369 -3.38 -11.12 13.53
N GLU A 370 -4.09 -11.18 12.42
CA GLU A 370 -5.54 -11.27 12.40
C GLU A 370 -6.03 -12.68 12.09
N SER A 371 -5.29 -13.45 11.30
CA SER A 371 -5.72 -14.73 10.75
C SER A 371 -6.05 -15.82 11.79
N TYR A 372 -5.55 -15.70 13.03
CA TYR A 372 -5.86 -16.66 14.11
C TYR A 372 -7.09 -16.28 14.93
N ARG A 373 -7.49 -15.00 14.92
CA ARG A 373 -8.58 -14.45 15.76
C ARG A 373 -9.80 -14.07 14.93
N LEU A 374 -9.58 -13.54 13.73
CA LEU A 374 -10.61 -12.99 12.87
C LEU A 374 -10.98 -13.96 11.76
N ARG A 375 -12.25 -13.91 11.33
CA ARG A 375 -12.74 -14.61 10.16
C ARG A 375 -12.90 -13.65 8.99
N ALA A 376 -12.24 -13.98 7.88
CA ALA A 376 -12.37 -13.26 6.63
C ALA A 376 -13.77 -13.44 6.05
N ASP A 377 -14.35 -12.35 5.57
CA ASP A 377 -15.58 -12.40 4.81
C ASP A 377 -15.34 -12.60 3.30
N ARG A 378 -16.34 -13.13 2.61
CA ARG A 378 -16.26 -13.40 1.16
C ARG A 378 -17.25 -12.57 0.35
N SER A 379 -18.16 -11.83 0.99
CA SER A 379 -19.10 -10.99 0.27
C SER A 379 -18.34 -9.92 -0.53
N PRO A 380 -18.76 -9.63 -1.77
CA PRO A 380 -18.20 -8.52 -2.52
C PRO A 380 -18.60 -7.19 -1.87
N PRO A 381 -17.83 -6.11 -2.07
CA PRO A 381 -18.29 -4.78 -1.66
C PRO A 381 -19.56 -4.39 -2.43
N GLU A 382 -20.41 -3.60 -1.78
CA GLU A 382 -21.67 -3.09 -2.36
C GLU A 382 -21.60 -1.55 -2.54
N ILE A 383 -22.55 -1.00 -3.28
CA ILE A 383 -22.70 0.46 -3.48
C ILE A 383 -24.00 0.92 -2.83
N PHE A 384 -23.88 1.93 -1.98
CA PHE A 384 -24.99 2.68 -1.42
C PHE A 384 -25.08 4.05 -2.10
N GLU A 385 -26.24 4.36 -2.67
CA GLU A 385 -26.51 5.67 -3.28
C GLU A 385 -26.94 6.68 -2.20
N LEU A 386 -25.98 7.45 -1.68
CA LEU A 386 -26.25 8.47 -0.67
C LEU A 386 -27.05 9.63 -1.29
N PRO A 387 -28.27 9.94 -0.79
CA PRO A 387 -29.04 11.08 -1.29
C PRO A 387 -28.50 12.39 -0.72
N LEU A 388 -27.69 13.11 -1.50
CA LEU A 388 -27.11 14.38 -1.09
C LEU A 388 -28.13 15.52 -1.26
N ALA A 389 -28.58 16.05 -0.13
CA ALA A 389 -29.43 17.23 -0.09
C ALA A 389 -28.68 18.50 -0.53
N ARG A 390 -29.45 19.49 -0.98
CA ARG A 390 -28.94 20.80 -1.41
C ARG A 390 -28.09 21.48 -0.33
N PRO A 391 -26.89 21.97 -0.66
CA PRO A 391 -26.05 22.68 0.29
C PRO A 391 -26.52 24.14 0.41
N GLY A 392 -27.10 24.47 1.58
CA GLY A 392 -27.55 25.82 1.92
C GLY A 392 -28.74 26.33 1.09
N ASP A 393 -29.09 27.60 1.32
CA ASP A 393 -30.22 28.26 0.66
C ASP A 393 -29.85 29.08 -0.58
N TYR A 394 -28.56 29.37 -0.76
CA TYR A 394 -28.05 30.24 -1.83
C TYR A 394 -28.11 29.61 -3.22
N ILE A 395 -28.25 28.29 -3.32
CA ILE A 395 -28.40 27.57 -4.60
C ILE A 395 -29.89 27.43 -4.89
N PRO A 396 -30.44 27.98 -5.98
CA PRO A 396 -31.83 27.73 -6.34
C PRO A 396 -32.16 26.23 -6.44
N LYS A 397 -33.31 25.83 -5.89
CA LYS A 397 -33.80 24.44 -5.94
C LYS A 397 -33.79 23.80 -7.35
N PRO A 398 -34.20 24.50 -8.44
CA PRO A 398 -34.18 23.90 -9.77
C PRO A 398 -32.76 23.70 -10.34
N GLU A 399 -31.77 24.47 -9.88
CA GLU A 399 -30.38 24.36 -10.33
C GLU A 399 -29.66 23.18 -9.65
N TRP A 400 -30.09 22.80 -8.44
CA TRP A 400 -29.48 21.68 -7.73
C TRP A 400 -29.81 20.33 -8.37
N SER A 401 -31.09 19.97 -8.50
CA SER A 401 -31.48 18.68 -9.09
C SER A 401 -32.88 18.75 -9.67
N SER A 402 -33.04 18.11 -10.84
CA SER A 402 -34.34 17.90 -11.48
C SER A 402 -35.18 16.80 -10.80
N ASP A 403 -34.55 15.96 -9.96
CA ASP A 403 -35.20 14.90 -9.19
C ASP A 403 -36.34 15.47 -8.31
N PRO A 404 -37.53 14.83 -8.24
CA PRO A 404 -38.60 15.17 -7.31
C PRO A 404 -38.13 15.40 -5.87
N ASN A 405 -37.20 14.59 -5.37
CA ASN A 405 -36.67 14.68 -4.00
C ASN A 405 -35.62 15.78 -3.84
N ARG A 406 -35.21 16.44 -4.94
CA ARG A 406 -34.21 17.51 -4.98
C ARG A 406 -32.88 17.08 -4.34
N THR A 407 -32.53 15.81 -4.50
CA THR A 407 -31.27 15.22 -4.05
C THR A 407 -30.39 14.88 -5.25
N ARG A 408 -29.09 14.76 -5.02
CA ARG A 408 -28.14 14.18 -5.98
C ARG A 408 -27.65 12.85 -5.39
N PRO A 409 -27.76 11.71 -6.09
CA PRO A 409 -27.22 10.45 -5.60
C PRO A 409 -25.69 10.48 -5.66
N ILE A 410 -25.04 10.03 -4.59
CA ILE A 410 -23.59 9.90 -4.49
C ILE A 410 -23.28 8.42 -4.19
N PRO A 411 -22.73 7.66 -5.13
CA PRO A 411 -22.43 6.25 -4.89
C PRO A 411 -21.26 6.11 -3.91
N ILE A 412 -21.51 5.46 -2.78
CA ILE A 412 -20.53 5.20 -1.73
C ILE A 412 -20.32 3.70 -1.60
N THR A 413 -19.07 3.29 -1.45
CA THR A 413 -18.70 1.92 -1.07
C THR A 413 -17.77 1.94 0.13
N ALA A 414 -17.42 0.76 0.65
CA ALA A 414 -16.51 0.62 1.78
C ALA A 414 -15.50 -0.51 1.57
N SER A 415 -14.33 -0.37 2.19
CA SER A 415 -13.30 -1.41 2.26
C SER A 415 -12.40 -1.14 3.46
N ILE A 416 -11.80 -2.17 4.07
CA ILE A 416 -11.14 -2.02 5.37
C ILE A 416 -9.64 -2.29 5.24
N CYS A 417 -8.82 -1.30 5.60
CA CYS A 417 -7.37 -1.46 5.83
C CYS A 417 -6.64 -2.28 4.75
N LEU A 418 -6.18 -3.50 5.07
CA LEU A 418 -5.39 -4.35 4.18
C LEU A 418 -6.09 -4.71 2.87
N ASP A 419 -7.42 -4.63 2.80
CA ASP A 419 -8.16 -4.85 1.56
C ASP A 419 -7.64 -3.98 0.40
N PHE A 420 -7.18 -2.76 0.69
CA PHE A 420 -6.62 -1.85 -0.32
C PHE A 420 -5.27 -2.30 -0.91
N ALA A 421 -4.54 -3.18 -0.22
CA ALA A 421 -3.31 -3.75 -0.76
C ALA A 421 -3.57 -4.85 -1.79
N THR A 422 -4.80 -5.38 -1.87
CA THR A 422 -5.12 -6.42 -2.86
C THR A 422 -5.18 -5.84 -4.28
N PRO A 423 -4.84 -6.62 -5.33
CA PRO A 423 -4.81 -6.11 -6.71
C PRO A 423 -6.15 -5.60 -7.24
N SER A 424 -7.27 -6.16 -6.78
CA SER A 424 -8.59 -5.86 -7.34
C SER A 424 -9.72 -5.96 -6.31
N PRO A 425 -9.69 -5.15 -5.21
CA PRO A 425 -10.65 -5.26 -4.12
C PRO A 425 -12.09 -4.96 -4.57
N PHE A 426 -12.22 -4.15 -5.63
CA PHE A 426 -13.48 -3.61 -6.14
C PHE A 426 -13.90 -4.18 -7.50
N ALA A 427 -13.29 -5.25 -7.99
CA ALA A 427 -13.61 -5.82 -9.29
C ALA A 427 -15.06 -6.35 -9.41
N ALA A 428 -15.72 -6.60 -8.27
CA ALA A 428 -17.10 -7.05 -8.22
C ALA A 428 -18.14 -5.90 -8.29
N LEU A 429 -17.71 -4.64 -8.21
CA LEU A 429 -18.61 -3.50 -8.30
C LEU A 429 -19.14 -3.35 -9.74
N GLU A 430 -20.45 -3.19 -9.88
CA GLU A 430 -21.08 -2.99 -11.20
C GLU A 430 -20.78 -1.61 -11.80
N SER A 431 -20.52 -0.62 -10.95
CA SER A 431 -20.26 0.77 -11.34
C SER A 431 -19.14 1.40 -10.50
N ARG A 432 -18.63 2.55 -10.97
CA ARG A 432 -17.61 3.33 -10.26
C ARG A 432 -18.23 4.01 -9.02
N PRO A 433 -17.71 3.79 -7.79
CA PRO A 433 -18.13 4.59 -6.64
C PRO A 433 -17.57 6.01 -6.72
N ALA A 434 -18.28 7.00 -6.18
CA ALA A 434 -17.80 8.37 -6.05
C ALA A 434 -16.86 8.53 -4.85
N LEU A 435 -17.17 7.85 -3.75
CA LEU A 435 -16.39 7.87 -2.51
C LEU A 435 -16.28 6.46 -1.92
N ILE A 436 -15.06 6.10 -1.51
CA ILE A 436 -14.75 4.87 -0.78
C ILE A 436 -14.49 5.24 0.67
N LEU A 437 -15.24 4.63 1.60
CA LEU A 437 -14.98 4.74 3.03
C LEU A 437 -13.93 3.70 3.44
N ALA A 438 -12.81 4.18 3.96
CA ALA A 438 -11.66 3.34 4.27
C ALA A 438 -11.26 3.49 5.75
N PRO A 439 -11.98 2.84 6.68
CA PRO A 439 -11.51 2.73 8.05
C PRO A 439 -10.23 1.88 8.07
N ALA A 440 -9.26 2.32 8.87
CA ALA A 440 -8.02 1.61 9.10
C ALA A 440 -7.56 1.76 10.55
N ARG A 441 -6.70 0.85 10.98
CA ARG A 441 -5.97 0.95 12.24
C ARG A 441 -4.60 0.32 12.07
N THR A 442 -3.60 1.14 11.80
CA THR A 442 -2.22 0.69 11.65
C THR A 442 -1.44 0.79 12.96
N TRP A 443 -0.39 -0.01 13.12
CA TRP A 443 0.39 -0.03 14.37
C TRP A 443 1.60 0.91 14.35
N ASP A 444 2.00 1.39 13.18
CA ASP A 444 3.16 2.24 13.00
C ASP A 444 2.90 3.29 11.92
N ARG A 445 3.46 4.49 12.08
CA ARG A 445 3.26 5.61 11.14
C ARG A 445 3.72 5.29 9.72
N THR A 446 4.84 4.58 9.55
CA THR A 446 5.34 4.23 8.22
C THR A 446 4.46 3.19 7.54
N VAL A 447 3.84 2.30 8.32
CA VAL A 447 2.81 1.36 7.85
C VAL A 447 1.53 2.11 7.47
N GLY A 448 1.06 3.02 8.32
CA GLY A 448 -0.08 3.91 8.06
C GLY A 448 0.08 4.67 6.76
N TYR A 449 1.26 5.25 6.53
CA TYR A 449 1.57 5.94 5.28
C TYR A 449 1.65 5.00 4.08
N ALA A 450 2.25 3.82 4.22
CA ALA A 450 2.29 2.82 3.15
C ALA A 450 0.89 2.37 2.72
N MET A 451 0.01 2.13 3.69
CA MET A 451 -1.39 1.76 3.47
C MET A 451 -2.20 2.89 2.86
N TRP A 452 -1.98 4.12 3.31
CA TRP A 452 -2.53 5.33 2.70
C TRP A 452 -2.18 5.42 1.21
N LEU A 453 -0.92 5.15 0.82
CA LEU A 453 -0.52 5.13 -0.59
C LEU A 453 -1.23 4.03 -1.39
N GLN A 454 -1.46 2.84 -0.80
CA GLN A 454 -2.27 1.80 -1.44
C GLN A 454 -3.70 2.27 -1.68
N ALA A 455 -4.33 2.86 -0.66
CA ALA A 455 -5.69 3.36 -0.73
C ALA A 455 -5.84 4.45 -1.81
N LYS A 456 -4.90 5.41 -1.82
CA LYS A 456 -4.78 6.43 -2.88
C LYS A 456 -4.68 5.79 -4.26
N GLN A 457 -3.84 4.77 -4.41
CA GLN A 457 -3.66 4.11 -5.69
C GLN A 457 -4.93 3.40 -6.16
N ARG A 458 -5.65 2.68 -5.28
CA ARG A 458 -6.95 2.07 -5.62
C ARG A 458 -7.99 3.11 -6.04
N ALA A 459 -8.02 4.26 -5.37
CA ALA A 459 -8.91 5.36 -5.74
C ALA A 459 -8.58 5.88 -7.16
N GLU A 460 -7.30 6.09 -7.48
CA GLU A 460 -6.89 6.51 -8.83
C GLU A 460 -7.19 5.47 -9.91
N GLU A 461 -6.98 4.19 -9.61
CA GLU A 461 -7.30 3.07 -10.51
C GLU A 461 -8.77 3.03 -10.89
N LEU A 462 -9.67 3.26 -9.93
CA LEU A 462 -11.11 3.32 -10.17
C LEU A 462 -11.58 4.67 -10.72
N GLY A 463 -10.74 5.71 -10.66
CA GLY A 463 -11.17 7.08 -10.90
C GLY A 463 -12.15 7.60 -9.83
N SER A 464 -12.01 7.11 -8.60
CA SER A 464 -12.82 7.45 -7.43
C SER A 464 -12.05 8.34 -6.44
N MET A 465 -12.65 8.61 -5.28
CA MET A 465 -12.00 9.20 -4.12
C MET A 465 -12.07 8.25 -2.92
N VAL A 466 -11.13 8.38 -1.99
CA VAL A 466 -11.10 7.60 -0.75
C VAL A 466 -11.01 8.54 0.45
N LEU A 467 -11.86 8.30 1.46
CA LEU A 467 -11.74 8.86 2.79
C LEU A 467 -11.08 7.82 3.68
N TRP A 468 -9.79 8.05 3.98
CA TRP A 468 -8.99 7.14 4.79
C TRP A 468 -8.92 7.65 6.22
N CYS A 469 -9.39 6.85 7.16
CA CYS A 469 -9.46 7.18 8.59
C CYS A 469 -8.73 6.13 9.40
N ASP A 470 -7.49 6.44 9.78
CA ASP A 470 -6.59 5.55 10.49
C ASP A 470 -6.57 5.89 11.98
N GLY A 471 -7.12 5.00 12.80
CA GLY A 471 -7.16 5.12 14.26
C GLY A 471 -5.93 4.53 14.95
N GLY A 472 -4.90 4.17 14.19
CA GLY A 472 -3.64 3.67 14.68
C GLY A 472 -2.80 4.70 15.45
N ASP A 473 -1.87 4.21 16.27
CA ASP A 473 -0.88 5.07 16.91
C ASP A 473 0.05 5.66 15.85
N GLY A 474 0.00 6.99 15.68
CA GLY A 474 0.68 7.66 14.56
C GLY A 474 0.05 7.38 13.19
N GLY A 475 -1.17 6.84 13.15
CA GLY A 475 -1.92 6.54 11.93
C GLY A 475 -2.07 7.75 11.02
N VAL A 476 -2.10 7.52 9.71
CA VAL A 476 -2.18 8.59 8.71
C VAL A 476 -3.61 8.67 8.21
N SER A 477 -4.27 9.83 8.26
CA SER A 477 -5.65 10.02 7.79
C SER A 477 -5.75 11.16 6.79
N GLY A 478 -6.66 11.05 5.81
CA GLY A 478 -6.76 12.03 4.73
C GLY A 478 -7.78 11.71 3.65
N ILE A 479 -7.74 12.51 2.57
CA ILE A 479 -8.52 12.27 1.34
C ILE A 479 -7.63 12.19 0.11
N ALA A 480 -7.84 11.15 -0.70
CA ALA A 480 -7.05 10.90 -1.90
C ALA A 480 -7.94 10.53 -3.09
N GLY A 481 -7.37 10.68 -4.29
CA GLY A 481 -8.04 10.40 -5.55
C GLY A 481 -8.65 11.65 -6.17
N HIS A 482 -8.90 11.60 -7.49
CA HIS A 482 -9.49 12.69 -8.26
C HIS A 482 -8.85 14.08 -8.04
N GLY A 483 -7.51 14.11 -7.95
CA GLY A 483 -6.72 15.33 -7.72
C GLY A 483 -6.39 15.62 -6.25
N PHE A 484 -7.05 14.96 -5.29
CA PHE A 484 -6.66 15.03 -3.88
C PHE A 484 -5.47 14.11 -3.57
N ASN A 485 -4.56 14.61 -2.73
CA ASN A 485 -3.42 13.88 -2.19
C ASN A 485 -3.09 14.36 -0.76
N ASP A 486 -4.12 14.75 -0.02
CA ASP A 486 -3.95 15.52 1.21
C ASP A 486 -3.95 14.57 2.41
N VAL A 487 -2.79 14.43 3.05
CA VAL A 487 -2.72 13.93 4.43
C VAL A 487 -3.25 15.02 5.35
N ALA A 488 -4.46 14.84 5.85
CA ALA A 488 -5.14 15.84 6.67
C ALA A 488 -4.71 15.75 8.14
N GLN A 489 -4.32 14.57 8.60
CA GLN A 489 -4.00 14.30 10.00
C GLN A 489 -3.00 13.13 10.13
N VAL A 490 -2.13 13.22 11.14
CA VAL A 490 -1.26 12.13 11.56
C VAL A 490 -1.43 11.94 13.07
N GLY A 491 -1.70 10.71 13.50
CA GLY A 491 -2.08 10.37 14.88
C GLY A 491 -3.55 10.66 15.19
N SER A 492 -3.87 10.75 16.48
CA SER A 492 -5.23 11.00 16.96
C SER A 492 -5.70 12.44 16.68
N GLY A 493 -7.02 12.63 16.62
CA GLY A 493 -7.66 13.89 16.24
C GLY A 493 -8.87 13.70 15.31
N THR A 494 -9.66 14.75 15.16
CA THR A 494 -10.79 14.78 14.24
C THR A 494 -10.54 15.84 13.18
N PHE A 495 -10.70 15.50 11.90
CA PHE A 495 -10.64 16.48 10.81
C PHE A 495 -11.91 16.47 9.96
N ILE A 496 -12.20 17.62 9.35
CA ILE A 496 -13.31 17.82 8.42
C ILE A 496 -12.74 18.34 7.10
N ARG A 497 -13.28 17.86 5.97
CA ARG A 497 -12.90 18.32 4.64
C ARG A 497 -14.10 18.31 3.70
N THR A 498 -14.26 19.38 2.92
CA THR A 498 -15.24 19.43 1.84
C THR A 498 -14.58 19.08 0.52
N ILE A 499 -15.16 18.14 -0.21
CA ILE A 499 -14.67 17.63 -1.50
C ILE A 499 -15.70 17.89 -2.60
N GLY A 500 -15.22 18.11 -3.82
CA GLY A 500 -16.09 18.21 -5.00
C GLY A 500 -16.26 16.84 -5.65
N ILE A 501 -17.50 16.35 -5.72
CA ILE A 501 -17.87 15.13 -6.45
C ILE A 501 -18.33 15.53 -7.84
N GLU A 502 -17.83 14.90 -8.90
CA GLU A 502 -18.25 15.16 -10.29
C GLU A 502 -19.79 15.18 -10.45
N TYR A 503 -20.31 16.19 -11.14
CA TYR A 503 -21.74 16.32 -11.48
C TYR A 503 -21.92 16.73 -12.95
N PRO A 504 -22.81 16.06 -13.71
CA PRO A 504 -23.47 14.79 -13.38
C PRO A 504 -22.42 13.70 -13.14
N PHE A 505 -22.68 12.82 -12.18
CA PHE A 505 -21.69 11.81 -11.80
C PHE A 505 -21.54 10.77 -12.91
N ASN A 506 -20.32 10.61 -13.42
CA ASN A 506 -20.03 9.58 -14.40
C ASN A 506 -19.84 8.21 -13.72
N THR A 507 -20.73 7.27 -13.94
CA THR A 507 -20.65 5.93 -13.33
C THR A 507 -19.68 4.99 -14.07
N THR A 508 -19.10 5.42 -15.21
CA THR A 508 -18.24 4.55 -16.01
C THR A 508 -16.92 4.25 -15.29
N SER A 509 -16.66 2.96 -15.09
CA SER A 509 -15.35 2.48 -14.63
C SER A 509 -14.25 2.79 -15.66
N THR A 510 -13.05 3.04 -15.14
CA THR A 510 -11.83 3.25 -15.94
C THR A 510 -11.47 2.01 -16.76
N SER A 511 -10.55 2.13 -17.72
CA SER A 511 -10.10 0.97 -18.50
C SER A 511 -9.44 -0.09 -17.63
N PHE A 512 -8.62 0.31 -16.65
CA PHE A 512 -8.02 -0.63 -15.72
C PHE A 512 -9.07 -1.32 -14.85
N ALA A 513 -10.05 -0.59 -14.31
CA ALA A 513 -11.12 -1.18 -13.52
C ALA A 513 -11.92 -2.24 -14.30
N ARG A 514 -12.07 -2.08 -15.63
CA ARG A 514 -12.78 -3.03 -16.50
C ARG A 514 -11.93 -4.23 -16.92
N PHE A 515 -10.66 -3.99 -17.27
CA PHE A 515 -9.81 -5.01 -17.91
C PHE A 515 -8.72 -5.56 -17.00
N GLY A 516 -8.60 -5.06 -15.76
CA GLY A 516 -7.55 -5.41 -14.81
C GLY A 516 -6.16 -5.27 -15.41
N ASP A 517 -5.28 -6.21 -15.09
CA ASP A 517 -3.88 -6.25 -15.55
C ASP A 517 -3.68 -6.72 -17.01
N SER A 518 -4.70 -6.58 -17.87
CA SER A 518 -4.58 -6.86 -19.32
C SER A 518 -3.45 -6.08 -20.02
N ALA A 519 -2.99 -4.98 -19.43
CA ALA A 519 -1.82 -4.21 -19.87
C ALA A 519 -0.55 -5.07 -20.00
N LEU A 520 -0.43 -6.17 -19.25
CA LEU A 520 0.68 -7.11 -19.40
C LEU A 520 0.76 -7.68 -20.82
N ILE A 521 -0.38 -7.93 -21.48
CA ILE A 521 -0.41 -8.41 -22.88
C ILE A 521 0.27 -7.39 -23.79
N LEU A 522 -0.03 -6.10 -23.62
CA LEU A 522 0.61 -5.03 -24.38
C LEU A 522 2.13 -5.01 -24.16
N PHE A 523 2.59 -5.17 -22.92
CA PHE A 523 4.02 -5.20 -22.62
C PHE A 523 4.73 -6.38 -23.29
N TRP A 524 4.11 -7.56 -23.33
CA TRP A 524 4.65 -8.70 -24.05
C TRP A 524 4.61 -8.52 -25.57
N LEU A 525 3.58 -7.86 -26.12
CA LEU A 525 3.54 -7.50 -27.54
C LEU A 525 4.69 -6.56 -27.93
N LEU A 526 5.11 -5.66 -27.03
CA LEU A 526 6.30 -4.80 -27.24
C LEU A 526 7.63 -5.57 -27.27
N VAL A 527 7.68 -6.80 -26.75
CA VAL A 527 8.87 -7.68 -26.81
C VAL A 527 8.96 -8.41 -28.16
N VAL A 528 7.84 -8.62 -28.85
CA VAL A 528 7.77 -9.46 -30.06
C VAL A 528 8.25 -8.80 -31.38
N PRO A 529 8.59 -7.50 -31.53
CA PRO A 529 8.53 -6.90 -32.86
C PRO A 529 9.71 -7.29 -33.75
N GLY A 530 9.39 -7.87 -34.90
CA GLY A 530 10.26 -7.93 -36.08
C GLY A 530 10.27 -9.26 -36.82
N SER A 531 10.27 -10.39 -36.09
CA SER A 531 10.42 -11.72 -36.72
C SER A 531 9.18 -12.12 -37.54
N ILE A 532 7.99 -11.82 -37.01
CA ILE A 532 6.71 -12.18 -37.67
C ILE A 532 6.41 -11.21 -38.83
N LEU A 533 6.62 -9.91 -38.64
CA LEU A 533 6.31 -8.89 -39.66
C LEU A 533 7.34 -8.86 -40.82
N ARG A 534 8.63 -9.17 -40.59
CA ARG A 534 9.61 -9.32 -41.68
C ARG A 534 9.59 -10.71 -42.33
N GLY A 535 9.04 -11.74 -41.65
CA GLY A 535 8.90 -13.09 -42.18
C GLY A 535 7.87 -13.26 -43.31
N GLY A 536 6.96 -12.28 -43.48
CA GLY A 536 5.89 -12.30 -44.49
C GLY A 536 6.34 -12.27 -45.95
N ARG A 537 7.64 -12.06 -46.26
CA ARG A 537 8.17 -12.17 -47.63
C ARG A 537 8.94 -13.47 -47.92
N ARG A 538 9.14 -14.37 -46.94
CA ARG A 538 9.83 -15.66 -47.16
C ARG A 538 9.25 -16.87 -46.42
N PHE A 539 8.05 -16.78 -45.83
CA PHE A 539 7.33 -17.97 -45.34
C PHE A 539 6.64 -18.71 -46.49
N ARG A 540 7.46 -19.27 -47.39
CA ARG A 540 7.04 -20.35 -48.30
C ARG A 540 7.10 -21.65 -47.49
N THR A 541 5.96 -22.08 -46.97
CA THR A 541 5.61 -23.47 -46.58
C THR A 541 6.67 -24.23 -45.75
N SER A 542 6.99 -23.76 -44.55
CA SER A 542 7.55 -24.63 -43.51
C SER A 542 6.53 -24.70 -42.37
N SER A 543 5.86 -25.84 -42.25
CA SER A 543 4.84 -26.12 -41.25
C SER A 543 5.44 -26.00 -39.85
N PHE A 544 5.05 -24.95 -39.13
CA PHE A 544 5.40 -24.78 -37.73
C PHE A 544 4.58 -25.78 -36.91
N ASN A 545 5.19 -26.91 -36.55
CA ASN A 545 4.55 -27.94 -35.73
C ASN A 545 4.91 -27.68 -34.24
N PRO A 546 3.99 -27.16 -33.42
CA PRO A 546 4.27 -26.71 -32.04
C PRO A 546 4.75 -27.84 -31.11
N LEU A 547 4.52 -29.11 -31.48
CA LEU A 547 5.03 -30.29 -30.77
C LEU A 547 6.56 -30.44 -30.83
N SER A 548 7.23 -29.88 -31.85
CA SER A 548 8.69 -29.99 -31.98
C SER A 548 9.46 -29.17 -30.94
N TRP A 549 8.89 -28.07 -30.47
CA TRP A 549 9.52 -27.19 -29.47
C TRP A 549 9.60 -27.86 -28.10
N PHE A 550 8.60 -28.64 -27.71
CA PHE A 550 8.62 -29.43 -26.48
C PHE A 550 9.59 -30.61 -26.54
N HIS A 551 9.81 -31.20 -27.72
CA HIS A 551 10.83 -32.25 -27.90
C HIS A 551 12.28 -31.72 -27.94
N ALA A 552 12.49 -30.46 -28.32
CA ALA A 552 13.83 -29.85 -28.31
C ALA A 552 14.40 -29.65 -26.90
N ILE A 553 13.57 -29.58 -25.87
CA ILE A 553 13.98 -29.45 -24.45
C ILE A 553 14.42 -30.80 -23.84
N ARG A 554 14.16 -31.93 -24.53
CA ARG A 554 14.47 -33.29 -24.06
C ARG A 554 15.60 -34.00 -24.82
N ARG A 555 16.44 -33.29 -25.58
CA ARG A 555 17.59 -33.95 -26.23
C ARG A 555 18.74 -34.17 -25.23
N PRO A 556 19.22 -35.42 -25.06
CA PRO A 556 20.45 -35.69 -24.33
C PRO A 556 21.65 -35.07 -25.06
N LYS A 557 22.66 -34.64 -24.29
CA LYS A 557 23.92 -34.08 -24.78
C LYS A 557 24.54 -34.96 -25.88
N PRO A 558 25.06 -34.40 -26.99
CA PRO A 558 25.87 -35.17 -27.91
C PRO A 558 27.17 -35.62 -27.22
N GLN A 559 27.51 -36.89 -27.43
CA GLN A 559 28.75 -37.53 -27.00
C GLN A 559 29.97 -36.69 -27.38
N ALA A 560 30.79 -36.40 -26.37
CA ALA A 560 32.13 -35.87 -26.55
C ALA A 560 33.01 -36.91 -27.25
N GLN A 561 33.69 -36.48 -28.30
CA GLN A 561 34.81 -37.19 -28.92
C GLN A 561 35.89 -37.52 -27.89
N SER A 562 36.44 -38.71 -28.08
CA SER A 562 37.47 -39.40 -27.31
C SER A 562 38.68 -38.55 -26.90
N GLN A 563 38.95 -38.50 -25.59
CA GLN A 563 40.29 -38.31 -25.03
C GLN A 563 40.79 -39.64 -24.43
N PRO A 564 42.11 -39.93 -24.49
CA PRO A 564 42.68 -41.20 -24.07
C PRO A 564 42.73 -41.32 -22.54
N GLN A 565 42.46 -42.53 -22.04
CA GLN A 565 42.49 -42.88 -20.63
C GLN A 565 43.88 -42.72 -20.00
N PRO A 566 43.99 -42.20 -18.76
CA PRO A 566 45.10 -42.51 -17.88
C PRO A 566 44.84 -43.80 -17.10
N ASN A 567 45.93 -44.54 -16.90
CA ASN A 567 46.05 -45.86 -16.29
C ASN A 567 45.37 -46.02 -14.93
N LEU A 568 44.79 -47.21 -14.76
CA LEU A 568 43.99 -47.67 -13.64
C LEU A 568 44.86 -48.42 -12.61
N VAL A 569 45.85 -47.74 -12.04
CA VAL A 569 46.64 -48.25 -10.90
C VAL A 569 47.05 -47.09 -10.00
N ASP A 570 46.13 -46.49 -9.20
CA ASP A 570 46.54 -45.87 -7.92
C ASP A 570 45.48 -45.39 -6.90
N LEU A 571 44.20 -45.77 -6.98
CA LEU A 571 43.24 -45.33 -5.94
C LEU A 571 42.49 -46.50 -5.34
N ARG A 572 43.27 -47.35 -4.66
CA ARG A 572 42.79 -48.41 -3.76
C ARG A 572 43.21 -48.10 -2.32
N ARG A 573 42.80 -46.96 -1.79
CA ARG A 573 42.70 -46.70 -0.34
C ARG A 573 41.73 -45.55 -0.12
N VAL A 574 40.98 -45.64 0.97
CA VAL A 574 39.96 -44.68 1.42
C VAL A 574 38.60 -44.84 0.74
N PHE A 575 37.86 -45.88 1.11
CA PHE A 575 36.60 -45.75 1.87
C PHE A 575 35.95 -47.14 2.00
N HIS A 576 36.27 -47.80 3.11
CA HIS A 576 35.55 -48.97 3.60
C HIS A 576 34.79 -48.56 4.87
N ARG A 577 33.58 -49.12 5.01
CA ARG A 577 32.61 -49.09 6.12
C ARG A 577 31.52 -48.03 6.02
N LYS A 578 30.24 -48.35 6.18
CA LYS A 578 29.47 -49.62 6.23
C LYS A 578 28.00 -49.17 6.24
N ARG A 579 27.14 -49.74 5.39
CA ARG A 579 25.69 -49.82 5.62
C ARG A 579 25.27 -51.25 5.30
N LEU A 580 24.69 -51.94 6.29
CA LEU A 580 23.93 -53.17 6.09
C LEU A 580 22.62 -53.05 6.91
N PHE A 581 21.52 -53.21 6.17
CA PHE A 581 20.25 -53.90 6.45
C PHE A 581 19.43 -53.68 7.75
N SER A 582 18.13 -53.35 7.56
CA SER A 582 16.94 -54.23 7.70
C SER A 582 15.69 -53.34 7.82
N ARG A 583 14.67 -53.35 6.94
CA ARG A 583 13.47 -54.22 6.81
C ARG A 583 12.56 -54.30 8.08
N ASP A 584 11.35 -53.74 7.91
CA ASP A 584 10.07 -53.58 8.70
C ASP A 584 9.62 -54.69 9.68
N PRO A 585 8.49 -54.61 10.47
CA PRO A 585 7.42 -53.57 10.66
C PRO A 585 7.01 -53.25 12.16
N SER A 586 5.96 -52.41 12.33
CA SER A 586 5.17 -51.88 13.52
C SER A 586 4.93 -52.77 14.77
N PRO A 587 4.22 -52.37 15.89
CA PRO A 587 3.44 -51.14 16.23
C PRO A 587 3.50 -50.63 17.72
N LYS A 588 2.75 -49.54 18.01
CA LYS A 588 2.13 -49.09 19.30
C LYS A 588 2.93 -48.33 20.40
N ASP A 589 2.14 -47.49 21.10
CA ASP A 589 2.27 -46.74 22.37
C ASP A 589 3.05 -45.40 22.31
N ASP A 590 2.44 -44.21 22.47
CA ASP A 590 1.74 -43.55 23.61
C ASP A 590 2.71 -42.97 24.66
N TRP A 591 2.32 -41.86 25.31
CA TRP A 591 3.04 -41.02 26.31
C TRP A 591 4.01 -39.96 25.72
N SER A 592 3.69 -38.66 25.68
CA SER A 592 3.61 -37.66 26.78
C SER A 592 4.93 -37.47 27.52
N ASP A 593 5.54 -36.28 27.41
CA ASP A 593 6.21 -35.61 28.53
C ASP A 593 6.39 -34.12 28.22
N ASP A 594 5.67 -33.32 29.01
CA ASP A 594 5.83 -31.89 29.19
C ASP A 594 7.12 -31.62 29.97
N PHE A 595 7.95 -30.68 29.48
CA PHE A 595 9.01 -30.09 30.29
C PHE A 595 8.59 -28.69 30.73
N LEU A 596 8.16 -28.58 31.98
CA LEU A 596 8.04 -27.30 32.70
C LEU A 596 9.42 -26.99 33.30
N VAL A 597 10.14 -26.02 32.72
CA VAL A 597 11.37 -25.49 33.29
C VAL A 597 11.00 -24.33 34.21
N ILE A 598 10.97 -24.60 35.52
CA ILE A 598 10.84 -23.55 36.55
C ILE A 598 12.24 -22.97 36.80
N THR A 599 12.38 -21.67 36.58
CA THR A 599 13.61 -20.93 36.88
C THR A 599 13.60 -20.43 38.32
N ARG A 600 14.80 -20.27 38.89
CA ARG A 600 15.05 -19.93 40.31
C ARG A 600 14.50 -18.55 40.74
N GLU A 601 13.90 -17.81 39.82
CA GLU A 601 13.35 -16.47 40.02
C GLU A 601 11.84 -16.50 40.40
N ASP A 602 11.18 -17.66 40.24
CA ASP A 602 9.75 -17.84 40.57
C ASP A 602 9.51 -18.21 42.05
N ALA A 603 10.56 -18.27 42.88
CA ALA A 603 10.48 -18.75 44.27
C ALA A 603 10.49 -17.64 45.35
N ASP A 604 10.68 -16.37 45.00
CA ASP A 604 10.96 -15.30 45.98
C ASP A 604 9.96 -14.13 46.03
N LEU A 605 8.72 -14.32 45.59
CA LEU A 605 7.66 -13.29 45.70
C LEU A 605 6.45 -13.73 46.54
N GLU A 606 6.72 -14.27 47.73
CA GLU A 606 5.75 -14.29 48.84
C GLU A 606 6.44 -13.88 50.15
N ARG A 607 6.89 -12.62 50.24
CA ARG A 607 7.17 -11.98 51.53
C ARG A 607 7.40 -10.48 51.41
N SER A 608 6.37 -9.69 51.68
CA SER A 608 6.44 -8.54 52.60
C SER A 608 5.13 -7.75 52.49
N GLY A 609 4.35 -7.82 53.56
CA GLY A 609 3.33 -6.83 53.85
C GLY A 609 3.89 -5.71 54.73
N GLU A 610 3.07 -4.67 54.80
CA GLU A 610 2.88 -3.73 55.92
C GLU A 610 3.89 -2.62 56.24
N GLU A 611 3.27 -1.49 56.60
CA GLU A 611 3.76 -0.27 57.27
C GLU A 611 4.50 0.81 56.45
N ALA A 612 3.82 1.94 56.21
CA ALA A 612 4.04 3.16 57.01
C ALA A 612 3.09 4.30 56.60
N ALA A 613 2.47 4.89 57.60
CA ALA A 613 1.61 6.07 57.54
C ALA A 613 2.42 7.38 57.61
N ASP A 614 1.68 8.47 57.37
CA ASP A 614 1.94 9.87 57.74
C ASP A 614 3.06 10.65 57.04
N ASN A 615 2.64 11.65 56.25
CA ASN A 615 3.00 13.04 56.55
C ASN A 615 2.07 14.05 55.87
N ILE A 616 1.45 14.86 56.72
CA ILE A 616 0.69 16.08 56.46
C ILE A 616 1.68 17.21 56.16
N LEU A 617 1.43 18.03 55.13
CA LEU A 617 1.94 19.41 55.10
C LEU A 617 1.04 20.34 54.29
N THR A 618 0.36 21.19 55.05
CA THR A 618 -0.36 22.42 54.73
C THR A 618 0.57 23.50 54.17
N ILE A 619 0.10 24.32 53.22
CA ILE A 619 0.50 25.72 52.85
C ILE A 619 -0.15 25.97 51.46
N SER A 620 -0.70 27.11 51.05
CA SER A 620 -1.22 28.34 51.64
C SER A 620 -1.93 29.07 50.48
N ALA A 621 -2.99 29.79 50.79
CA ALA A 621 -3.70 30.65 49.85
C ALA A 621 -2.81 31.75 49.26
N GLY A 622 -3.04 32.09 47.98
CA GLY A 622 -2.44 33.23 47.29
C GLY A 622 -3.31 33.66 46.11
N THR A 623 -4.04 34.76 46.29
CA THR A 623 -4.88 35.50 45.33
C THR A 623 -4.03 36.21 44.23
N PRO A 624 -4.64 36.63 43.10
CA PRO A 624 -3.95 36.96 41.85
C PRO A 624 -3.69 38.47 41.67
N PRO A 625 -2.93 38.88 40.63
CA PRO A 625 -3.05 40.21 40.05
C PRO A 625 -3.67 40.21 38.65
N GLU A 626 -4.62 41.12 38.50
CA GLU A 626 -5.13 41.74 37.27
C GLU A 626 -4.00 42.43 36.46
N PRO A 627 -4.18 42.71 35.15
CA PRO A 627 -4.69 44.05 34.81
C PRO A 627 -5.56 44.15 33.54
N LEU A 628 -6.74 44.77 33.70
CA LEU A 628 -7.22 46.01 33.06
C LEU A 628 -6.50 46.55 31.79
N ILE A 629 -7.16 46.48 30.61
CA ILE A 629 -7.14 47.53 29.56
C ILE A 629 -8.52 47.64 28.88
N ARG A 630 -8.99 48.90 28.76
CA ARG A 630 -10.27 49.43 28.23
C ARG A 630 -10.58 49.11 26.75
N PRO A 631 -11.87 49.19 26.36
CA PRO A 631 -12.32 49.20 24.96
C PRO A 631 -12.31 50.63 24.39
N GLN A 632 -12.08 50.74 23.07
CA GLN A 632 -12.21 52.00 22.34
C GLN A 632 -13.22 51.81 21.20
N ASP A 633 -14.35 52.50 21.33
CA ASP A 633 -15.33 52.74 20.29
C ASP A 633 -14.71 53.46 19.09
N ARG A 634 -15.09 53.07 17.87
CA ARG A 634 -15.28 54.03 16.78
C ARG A 634 -16.24 53.52 15.71
N SER A 635 -17.24 54.35 15.50
CA SER A 635 -18.35 54.23 14.58
C SER A 635 -18.09 54.92 13.23
N VAL A 636 -18.84 54.48 12.23
CA VAL A 636 -19.30 55.17 10.99
C VAL A 636 -18.27 55.43 9.87
N GLY A 637 -18.64 54.98 8.66
CA GLY A 637 -18.02 55.38 7.40
C GLY A 637 -18.60 54.63 6.19
N GLU A 638 -19.85 54.94 5.86
CA GLU A 638 -20.52 54.58 4.60
C GLU A 638 -19.83 55.28 3.42
N THR A 639 -19.47 54.56 2.36
CA THR A 639 -19.30 55.15 1.01
C THR A 639 -19.68 54.13 -0.05
N VAL A 640 -20.82 54.42 -0.68
CA VAL A 640 -21.32 53.85 -1.93
C VAL A 640 -20.53 54.49 -3.08
N VAL A 641 -19.97 53.69 -3.98
CA VAL A 641 -19.44 54.17 -5.27
C VAL A 641 -20.04 53.33 -6.39
N GLU A 642 -20.80 54.03 -7.24
CA GLU A 642 -21.41 53.56 -8.48
C GLU A 642 -20.36 53.18 -9.53
N PHE A 643 -20.62 52.10 -10.28
CA PHE A 643 -19.90 51.80 -11.52
C PHE A 643 -20.75 52.20 -12.74
N PRO A 644 -20.22 52.96 -13.70
CA PRO A 644 -20.91 53.18 -14.96
C PRO A 644 -20.66 52.02 -15.93
N ARG A 645 -21.76 51.56 -16.56
CA ARG A 645 -21.75 50.82 -17.83
C ARG A 645 -21.11 51.68 -18.93
N SER A 646 -20.28 51.09 -19.79
CA SER A 646 -20.37 51.34 -21.25
C SER A 646 -19.45 50.43 -22.10
N THR A 647 -20.09 49.83 -23.12
CA THR A 647 -19.68 49.66 -24.54
C THR A 647 -18.44 48.87 -24.99
N ALA A 648 -18.79 47.81 -25.72
CA ALA A 648 -18.20 47.08 -26.83
C ALA A 648 -17.27 47.81 -27.87
N ILE A 649 -16.24 47.04 -28.32
CA ILE A 649 -15.60 46.91 -29.68
C ILE A 649 -14.55 48.00 -30.07
N PRO A 650 -13.48 47.75 -30.92
CA PRO A 650 -13.06 46.55 -31.69
C PRO A 650 -11.58 46.09 -31.54
N GLN A 651 -11.31 44.92 -32.13
CA GLN A 651 -10.00 44.36 -32.49
C GLN A 651 -9.17 45.27 -33.43
N ARG A 652 -7.87 45.44 -33.16
CA ARG A 652 -6.78 45.43 -34.17
C ARG A 652 -5.38 45.52 -33.53
N LEU A 653 -4.49 44.64 -34.02
CA LEU A 653 -3.03 44.77 -34.21
C LEU A 653 -2.16 45.02 -32.97
N LEU A 654 -1.54 43.93 -32.49
CA LEU A 654 -0.41 43.96 -31.55
C LEU A 654 0.88 44.44 -32.27
N PRO A 655 1.59 45.45 -31.74
CA PRO A 655 2.97 45.76 -32.14
C PRO A 655 3.98 44.87 -31.41
N PRO A 656 5.23 44.74 -31.91
CA PRO A 656 6.21 43.78 -31.42
C PRO A 656 6.75 44.16 -30.04
N LEU A 657 6.96 43.14 -29.20
CA LEU A 657 7.52 43.24 -27.86
C LEU A 657 9.03 43.59 -27.96
N ILE A 658 9.40 44.80 -27.58
CA ILE A 658 10.79 45.24 -27.38
C ILE A 658 11.08 45.11 -25.89
N ILE A 659 12.04 44.27 -25.52
CA ILE A 659 12.54 44.13 -24.14
C ILE A 659 13.67 45.13 -23.95
N PRO A 660 13.58 46.10 -23.02
CA PRO A 660 14.71 46.94 -22.68
C PRO A 660 15.56 46.30 -21.57
N ASP A 661 16.85 46.11 -21.87
CA ASP A 661 17.91 45.83 -20.89
C ASP A 661 18.15 47.07 -20.02
N SER A 662 17.40 47.21 -18.93
CA SER A 662 17.83 47.95 -17.75
C SER A 662 16.83 47.76 -16.62
N ILE A 663 17.28 47.12 -15.53
CA ILE A 663 17.02 47.47 -14.12
C ILE A 663 17.74 46.37 -13.31
N ILE A 664 19.04 46.57 -13.15
CA ILE A 664 19.84 45.96 -12.09
C ILE A 664 19.94 47.04 -11.01
N HIS A 665 19.58 46.65 -9.78
CA HIS A 665 19.64 47.37 -8.50
C HIS A 665 18.40 48.14 -8.02
N ARG A 666 18.03 47.79 -6.77
CA ARG A 666 17.11 48.38 -5.79
C ARG A 666 15.62 48.09 -5.97
N VAL A 667 15.11 47.13 -5.19
CA VAL A 667 14.17 47.43 -4.08
C VAL A 667 14.39 46.40 -2.96
N SER A 668 14.60 46.95 -1.76
CA SER A 668 14.63 46.29 -0.46
C SER A 668 13.20 46.16 0.07
N SER A 669 12.95 45.07 0.79
CA SER A 669 11.99 44.94 1.91
C SER A 669 10.55 45.40 1.67
N TYR A 670 9.63 44.45 1.43
CA TYR A 670 8.40 44.26 2.21
C TYR A 670 7.70 43.00 1.70
N THR A 671 7.01 42.28 2.59
CA THR A 671 6.17 41.08 2.35
C THR A 671 6.88 39.71 2.17
N ALA A 672 7.45 39.20 3.27
CA ALA A 672 7.53 37.76 3.53
C ALA A 672 7.37 37.52 5.04
N LYS A 673 6.13 37.29 5.49
CA LYS A 673 5.80 36.80 6.83
C LYS A 673 4.57 35.89 6.75
N THR A 674 4.79 34.62 6.44
CA THR A 674 4.19 33.44 7.09
C THR A 674 4.75 32.17 6.45
N LEU A 675 5.07 31.17 7.29
CA LEU A 675 5.60 29.83 6.98
C LEU A 675 7.13 29.66 7.00
N THR A 676 7.73 29.95 8.15
CA THR A 676 8.82 29.12 8.71
C THR A 676 8.64 29.07 10.23
N ALA A 677 8.13 27.96 10.75
CA ALA A 677 8.31 27.57 12.15
C ALA A 677 9.22 26.32 12.11
N SER A 678 10.51 26.49 12.37
CA SER A 678 11.13 26.50 13.70
C SER A 678 11.54 25.09 14.12
N GLU A 679 12.64 24.62 13.51
CA GLU A 679 13.56 23.67 14.11
C GLU A 679 14.20 24.35 15.34
N SER A 680 13.80 23.95 16.54
CA SER A 680 14.64 23.96 17.76
C SER A 680 13.81 23.56 18.97
N SER A 681 13.85 22.27 19.31
CA SER A 681 13.66 21.80 20.68
C SER A 681 14.50 20.53 20.84
N PRO A 682 15.18 20.33 21.97
CA PRO A 682 16.24 19.34 22.10
C PRO A 682 15.68 17.93 22.06
N THR A 683 16.44 17.05 21.43
CA THR A 683 16.29 15.59 21.45
C THR A 683 16.06 15.10 22.88
N PRO A 684 14.93 14.41 23.19
CA PRO A 684 14.81 13.70 24.45
C PRO A 684 15.80 12.53 24.43
N THR A 685 16.65 12.48 25.44
CA THR A 685 17.59 11.38 25.68
C THR A 685 16.85 10.06 25.90
N PHE A 686 17.49 8.99 25.44
CA PHE A 686 17.05 7.58 25.34
C PHE A 686 16.48 6.92 26.62
N THR A 687 16.38 7.64 27.74
CA THR A 687 15.89 7.14 29.04
C THR A 687 14.38 7.34 29.29
N GLU A 688 13.65 8.09 28.45
CA GLU A 688 12.19 8.25 28.62
C GLU A 688 11.35 7.15 27.93
N PHE A 689 11.94 6.32 27.07
CA PHE A 689 11.21 5.25 26.37
C PHE A 689 11.03 3.96 27.19
N THR A 690 11.74 3.79 28.30
CA THR A 690 11.61 2.60 29.15
C THR A 690 10.34 2.58 30.01
N HIS A 691 9.61 3.69 30.11
CA HIS A 691 8.33 3.75 30.86
C HIS A 691 7.07 3.53 29.98
N ILE A 692 7.20 3.47 28.65
CA ILE A 692 6.07 3.25 27.73
C ILE A 692 5.94 1.76 27.33
N THR A 693 7.03 0.99 27.41
CA THR A 693 7.03 -0.42 27.03
C THR A 693 6.46 -1.37 28.09
N SER A 694 6.07 -0.88 29.28
CA SER A 694 5.50 -1.70 30.36
C SER A 694 3.97 -1.75 30.39
N SER A 695 3.27 -1.10 29.44
CA SER A 695 1.80 -1.01 29.43
C SER A 695 1.11 -1.81 28.32
N PHE A 696 1.83 -2.71 27.64
CA PHE A 696 1.18 -3.69 26.77
C PHE A 696 0.42 -4.71 27.62
N PRO A 697 -0.89 -4.93 27.42
CA PRO A 697 -1.51 -6.14 27.94
C PRO A 697 -0.86 -7.33 27.21
N LEU A 698 -0.12 -8.16 27.96
CA LEU A 698 0.26 -9.48 27.50
C LEU A 698 -1.01 -10.25 27.10
N PRO A 699 -0.98 -11.08 26.04
CA PRO A 699 -2.05 -12.03 25.82
C PRO A 699 -2.21 -12.91 27.08
N PRO A 700 -3.43 -13.27 27.48
CA PRO A 700 -3.65 -14.06 28.69
C PRO A 700 -2.91 -15.40 28.58
N ASN A 701 -1.97 -15.64 29.48
CA ASN A 701 -1.20 -16.90 29.57
C ASN A 701 -2.02 -18.11 30.04
N HIS A 702 -3.33 -17.94 30.28
CA HIS A 702 -4.19 -19.02 30.71
C HIS A 702 -5.59 -18.87 30.11
N ILE A 703 -5.97 -19.85 29.29
CA ILE A 703 -7.38 -20.10 28.97
C ILE A 703 -8.00 -20.66 30.25
N PRO A 704 -9.04 -20.06 30.85
CA PRO A 704 -9.72 -20.67 31.97
C PRO A 704 -10.40 -21.96 31.49
N VAL A 705 -10.05 -23.08 32.12
CA VAL A 705 -10.75 -24.36 31.93
C VAL A 705 -12.23 -24.14 32.29
N PRO A 706 -13.19 -24.62 31.49
CA PRO A 706 -14.61 -24.45 31.77
C PRO A 706 -14.94 -25.03 33.16
N ARG A 707 -15.46 -24.19 34.06
CA ARG A 707 -16.07 -24.70 35.30
C ARG A 707 -17.23 -25.61 34.91
N LYS A 708 -17.24 -26.82 35.48
CA LYS A 708 -18.40 -27.73 35.39
C LYS A 708 -19.66 -26.95 35.77
N PRO A 709 -20.77 -27.07 35.00
CA PRO A 709 -22.03 -26.48 35.40
C PRO A 709 -22.45 -27.06 36.75
N LEU A 710 -22.83 -26.17 37.68
CA LEU A 710 -23.53 -26.57 38.90
C LEU A 710 -24.82 -27.30 38.50
N PRO A 711 -25.19 -28.38 39.22
CA PRO A 711 -26.40 -29.12 38.93
C PRO A 711 -27.62 -28.23 39.09
N GLU A 712 -28.47 -28.21 38.06
CA GLU A 712 -29.76 -27.54 38.05
C GLU A 712 -30.64 -28.10 39.18
N THR A 713 -31.10 -27.20 40.05
CA THR A 713 -32.18 -27.47 40.99
C THR A 713 -33.49 -27.71 40.23
N PRO A 714 -34.26 -28.75 40.55
CA PRO A 714 -35.49 -29.07 39.84
C PRO A 714 -36.58 -28.03 40.15
N GLU A 715 -37.02 -27.31 39.12
CA GLU A 715 -38.25 -26.53 39.16
C GLU A 715 -39.46 -27.48 39.16
N THR A 716 -40.27 -27.35 40.21
CA THR A 716 -41.56 -27.99 40.39
C THR A 716 -42.59 -27.42 39.41
N SER A 717 -43.07 -28.25 38.50
CA SER A 717 -44.19 -27.97 37.62
C SER A 717 -45.53 -28.23 38.31
N GLU A 718 -46.25 -27.16 38.66
CA GLU A 718 -47.70 -27.21 38.84
C GLU A 718 -48.34 -26.30 37.79
N HIS A 719 -48.81 -26.89 36.68
CA HIS A 719 -49.82 -26.24 35.85
C HIS A 719 -50.97 -27.21 35.56
N LYS A 720 -52.12 -26.85 36.11
CA LYS A 720 -53.42 -27.47 35.92
C LYS A 720 -53.88 -27.33 34.47
N ASN A 721 -54.29 -28.47 33.92
CA ASN A 721 -55.07 -28.56 32.69
C ASN A 721 -56.44 -27.88 32.89
N LEU A 722 -56.82 -26.99 31.98
CA LEU A 722 -58.23 -26.76 31.65
C LEU A 722 -58.39 -26.70 30.13
N PHE A 723 -59.02 -27.74 29.61
CA PHE A 723 -59.50 -27.85 28.24
C PHE A 723 -60.66 -26.88 28.00
N VAL A 724 -60.63 -26.14 26.89
CA VAL A 724 -61.83 -25.63 26.22
C VAL A 724 -61.73 -25.95 24.73
N VAL A 725 -62.81 -26.55 24.24
CA VAL A 725 -63.06 -27.02 22.87
C VAL A 725 -63.75 -25.92 22.06
N GLY A 726 -63.39 -25.80 20.78
CA GLY A 726 -64.15 -25.13 19.72
C GLY A 726 -63.31 -25.00 18.45
N SER A 727 -63.37 -25.91 17.48
CA SER A 727 -64.38 -26.10 16.41
C SER A 727 -64.33 -25.05 15.29
N LEU A 728 -63.76 -25.48 14.14
CA LEU A 728 -64.18 -25.29 12.74
C LEU A 728 -64.50 -23.86 12.24
N GLU A 729 -63.61 -23.30 11.40
CA GLU A 729 -63.74 -23.22 9.93
C GLU A 729 -62.37 -22.94 9.28
#